data_AF-A0A954SC69-F1
#
_entry.id   AF-A0A954SC69-F1
#
_cell.length_a   1.000
_cell.length_b   1.000
_cell.length_c   1.000
_cell.angle_alpha   90.00
_cell.angle_beta   90.00
_cell.angle_gamma   90.00
#
_symmetry.space_group_name_H-M   'P 1'
#
loop_
_entity.id
_entity.type
_entity.pdbx_description
1 polymer ?
#
loop_
_entity_poly.entity_id
_entity_poly.type
_entity_poly.pdbx_seq_one_letter_code
_entity_poly.pdbx_strand_id
1 'polypeptide(L)'
;EVRDTFTLSIPGAGSKLIGGALQLEVSREEAQELVLSGFFPRVEFTDRPARRRSGFQEFGLPYAADAAVTRYLAEFLSRHPTVRLANEEEAEIRPDVVLFNGGVFDSPLLRERVLEQLGAWYRPKATTDWKPQLLENSRHDLSVAQGAAYYGLVRRGEGVRISAGLPRTYYVGIGNSGEADDHVAALCVVPAGLEAGEEVTLESQVFELTIATPVEFPLMHSSVRLTDQPGDQIDADPEELTLLPPIRTVLRSRKAREVTTVPVQLHTRLTELGTLEMWCREVDGNRTWQIQFDVRGATQTDREGHTGAGEAAGLVEVATLDEGRQCVAAVFGDAGHATPRELPDKLACVFDLPRDQWPPAVLRSVWEVLMECEPGRRRSAAHEARWLNLLGYSLRPGFGVALDDWRVNETWKQLHGKLVHATPTGIAEWRILWRRIAGGLTAGQQQALATPVVSGLRDQLRRLKGGSGGADKRRGGKGLTQADAELWRMLGSLELLPSSLKVDLGEMALTLLQEDEFATIHSALIWAVGRIGARVPFYGPLNCVVPSDRVRDWIQRLLKQGDVGSTGHFAVMQLARLTGDRYRDLSDAARTESARWLEQHAAAEHLTKLVLEGGELAGEESSQLFGESLPTGLRLR
;
A
#
# COMPACT_ATOMS: atom_id res chain seq x y z
N GLU A 1 -42.73 16.40 -0.42
CA GLU A 1 -42.64 17.29 -1.60
C GLU A 1 -41.18 17.48 -1.94
N VAL A 2 -40.77 17.04 -3.13
CA VAL A 2 -39.42 17.32 -3.65
C VAL A 2 -39.47 18.77 -4.14
N ARG A 3 -38.54 19.62 -3.69
CA ARG A 3 -38.46 21.01 -4.16
C ARG A 3 -37.95 21.04 -5.59
N ASP A 4 -38.62 21.78 -6.47
CA ASP A 4 -38.22 21.93 -7.88
C ASP A 4 -37.01 22.87 -8.06
N THR A 5 -36.72 23.71 -7.06
CA THR A 5 -35.58 24.62 -7.06
C THR A 5 -34.83 24.59 -5.73
N PHE A 6 -33.52 24.79 -5.79
CA PHE A 6 -32.63 24.88 -4.64
C PHE A 6 -31.72 26.10 -4.75
N THR A 7 -31.69 26.94 -3.72
CA THR A 7 -30.81 28.11 -3.68
C THR A 7 -29.46 27.73 -3.08
N LEU A 8 -28.41 27.74 -3.88
CA LEU A 8 -27.02 27.63 -3.45
C LEU A 8 -26.52 29.01 -3.03
N SER A 9 -25.95 29.12 -1.82
CA SER A 9 -25.33 30.34 -1.33
C SER A 9 -23.84 30.11 -1.14
N ILE A 10 -23.02 30.81 -1.92
CA ILE A 10 -21.55 30.77 -1.83
C ILE A 10 -21.10 31.99 -1.02
N PRO A 11 -20.62 31.82 0.23
CA PRO A 11 -20.14 32.94 1.03
C PRO A 11 -18.88 33.54 0.40
N GLY A 12 -18.78 34.87 0.39
CA GLY A 12 -17.56 35.57 0.00
C GLY A 12 -16.41 35.31 0.98
N ALA A 13 -15.16 35.42 0.52
CA ALA A 13 -13.98 35.24 1.37
C ALA A 13 -13.57 36.54 2.13
N GLY A 14 -12.97 36.38 3.31
CA GLY A 14 -12.37 37.48 4.08
C GLY A 14 -13.37 38.42 4.76
N SER A 15 -13.04 39.72 4.88
CA SER A 15 -13.85 40.74 5.58
C SER A 15 -15.22 41.04 4.93
N LYS A 16 -15.57 40.34 3.83
CA LYS A 16 -16.86 40.46 3.11
C LYS A 16 -17.87 39.34 3.43
N LEU A 17 -17.62 38.55 4.48
CA LEU A 17 -18.46 37.43 4.92
C LEU A 17 -19.93 37.81 5.21
N ILE A 18 -20.24 39.08 5.50
CA ILE A 18 -21.58 39.53 5.92
C ILE A 18 -22.37 40.22 4.77
N GLY A 19 -21.80 40.40 3.57
CA GLY A 19 -22.49 41.12 2.49
C GLY A 19 -22.14 40.76 1.04
N GLY A 20 -21.30 39.75 0.81
CA GLY A 20 -20.83 39.36 -0.53
C GLY A 20 -21.19 37.92 -0.94
N ALA A 21 -22.24 37.32 -0.37
CA ALA A 21 -22.64 35.97 -0.72
C ALA A 21 -23.30 35.95 -2.10
N LEU A 22 -22.79 35.10 -3.00
CA LEU A 22 -23.42 34.84 -4.29
C LEU A 22 -24.52 33.81 -4.06
N GLN A 23 -25.76 34.18 -4.37
CA GLN A 23 -26.89 33.26 -4.36
C GLN A 23 -27.22 32.88 -5.80
N LEU A 24 -27.33 31.58 -6.05
CA LEU A 24 -27.72 31.00 -7.33
C LEU A 24 -28.87 30.04 -7.08
N GLU A 25 -29.99 30.23 -7.76
CA GLU A 25 -31.03 29.20 -7.81
C GLU A 25 -30.67 28.17 -8.87
N VAL A 26 -30.75 26.89 -8.49
CA VAL A 26 -30.52 25.75 -9.38
C VAL A 26 -31.80 24.94 -9.41
N SER A 27 -32.33 24.71 -10.60
CA SER A 27 -33.50 23.84 -10.78
C SER A 27 -33.10 22.37 -10.68
N ARG A 28 -34.09 21.51 -10.37
CA ARG A 28 -33.90 20.06 -10.37
C ARG A 28 -33.43 19.57 -11.74
N GLU A 29 -34.02 20.08 -12.82
CA GLU A 29 -33.69 19.72 -14.20
C GLU A 29 -32.26 20.14 -14.55
N GLU A 30 -31.84 21.34 -14.14
CA GLU A 30 -30.46 21.81 -14.35
C GLU A 30 -29.44 20.93 -13.63
N ALA A 31 -29.72 20.56 -12.38
CA ALA A 31 -28.86 19.65 -11.63
C ALA A 31 -28.82 18.25 -12.25
N GLN A 32 -29.96 17.73 -12.70
CA GLN A 32 -30.04 16.43 -13.37
C GLN A 32 -29.27 16.44 -14.69
N GLU A 33 -29.44 17.46 -15.52
CA GLU A 33 -28.74 17.59 -16.79
C GLU A 33 -27.24 17.76 -16.58
N LEU A 34 -26.81 18.54 -15.57
CA LEU A 34 -25.39 18.68 -15.23
C LEU A 34 -24.76 17.33 -14.85
N VAL A 35 -25.42 16.54 -13.99
CA VAL A 35 -24.91 15.22 -13.58
C VAL A 35 -24.89 14.25 -14.77
N LEU A 36 -25.97 14.22 -15.55
CA LEU A 36 -26.09 13.34 -16.71
C LEU A 36 -25.10 13.69 -17.81
N SER A 37 -24.99 14.95 -18.20
CA SER A 37 -24.07 15.41 -19.24
C SER A 37 -22.60 15.40 -18.78
N GLY A 38 -22.34 15.60 -17.49
CA GLY A 38 -20.99 15.56 -16.93
C GLY A 38 -20.42 14.15 -16.85
N PHE A 39 -21.17 13.22 -16.25
CA PHE A 39 -20.67 11.86 -15.98
C PHE A 39 -21.08 10.83 -17.04
N PHE A 40 -22.24 11.00 -17.69
CA PHE A 40 -22.75 10.09 -18.73
C PHE A 40 -23.16 10.84 -20.01
N PRO A 41 -22.24 11.65 -20.59
CA PRO A 41 -22.52 12.37 -21.83
C PRO A 41 -22.84 11.41 -22.95
N ARG A 42 -23.62 11.88 -23.92
CA ARG A 42 -23.76 11.20 -25.21
C ARG A 42 -22.48 11.39 -26.01
N VAL A 43 -21.87 10.30 -26.44
CA VAL A 43 -20.56 10.29 -27.10
C VAL A 43 -20.56 9.35 -28.30
N GLU A 44 -19.66 9.56 -29.26
CA GLU A 44 -19.47 8.63 -30.37
C GLU A 44 -18.72 7.38 -29.91
N PHE A 45 -18.87 6.24 -30.60
CA PHE A 45 -18.17 5.00 -30.23
C PHE A 45 -16.63 5.14 -30.36
N THR A 46 -16.18 6.07 -31.21
CA THR A 46 -14.77 6.40 -31.41
C THR A 46 -14.22 7.37 -30.37
N ASP A 47 -15.06 7.96 -29.52
CA ASP A 47 -14.59 8.89 -28.49
C ASP A 47 -13.74 8.15 -27.44
N ARG A 48 -12.71 8.83 -26.95
CA ARG A 48 -11.77 8.31 -25.95
C ARG A 48 -11.64 9.28 -24.78
N PRO A 49 -11.37 8.78 -23.56
CA PRO A 49 -11.15 9.63 -22.40
C PRO A 49 -10.00 10.61 -22.61
N ALA A 50 -10.17 11.84 -22.11
CA ALA A 50 -9.11 12.83 -22.14
C ALA A 50 -7.96 12.42 -21.20
N ARG A 51 -6.71 12.42 -21.72
CA ARG A 51 -5.51 12.13 -20.92
C ARG A 51 -5.01 13.32 -20.06
N ARG A 52 -5.59 14.51 -20.22
CA ARG A 52 -5.22 15.71 -19.45
C ARG A 52 -6.05 15.79 -18.17
N ARG A 53 -5.37 15.85 -17.03
CA ARG A 53 -5.96 16.01 -15.69
C ARG A 53 -6.68 17.37 -15.58
N SER A 54 -7.99 17.34 -15.37
CA SER A 54 -8.82 18.51 -15.05
C SER A 54 -8.40 19.16 -13.73
N GLY A 55 -8.52 20.50 -13.62
CA GLY A 55 -8.15 21.29 -12.44
C GLY A 55 -9.15 21.25 -11.27
N PHE A 56 -10.24 20.47 -11.39
CA PHE A 56 -11.19 20.22 -10.30
C PHE A 56 -10.85 18.89 -9.64
N GLN A 57 -10.08 18.91 -8.55
CA GLN A 57 -9.93 17.76 -7.66
C GLN A 57 -10.29 18.16 -6.22
N GLU A 58 -11.13 17.33 -5.58
CA GLU A 58 -11.09 17.18 -4.14
C GLU A 58 -9.87 16.35 -3.74
N PHE A 59 -9.28 16.73 -2.62
CA PHE A 59 -7.97 16.31 -2.13
C PHE A 59 -7.90 14.81 -1.81
N GLY A 60 -7.00 14.08 -2.49
CA GLY A 60 -6.57 12.74 -2.07
C GLY A 60 -7.46 11.57 -2.50
N LEU A 61 -8.30 11.74 -3.52
CA LEU A 61 -9.05 10.64 -4.16
C LEU A 61 -8.52 10.41 -5.59
N PRO A 62 -8.26 9.16 -6.01
CA PRO A 62 -7.74 8.83 -7.33
C PRO A 62 -8.85 8.95 -8.38
N TYR A 63 -9.29 10.18 -8.67
CA TYR A 63 -10.28 10.42 -9.71
C TYR A 63 -9.67 10.22 -11.10
N ALA A 64 -10.41 9.54 -11.96
CA ALA A 64 -10.09 9.42 -13.38
C ALA A 64 -9.89 10.82 -14.01
N ALA A 65 -8.95 10.94 -14.95
CA ALA A 65 -8.61 12.23 -15.56
C ALA A 65 -9.78 12.88 -16.32
N ASP A 66 -10.69 12.04 -16.80
CA ASP A 66 -11.96 12.39 -17.42
C ASP A 66 -13.10 11.80 -16.58
N ALA A 67 -14.14 12.58 -16.31
CA ALA A 67 -15.30 12.15 -15.52
C ALA A 67 -16.37 11.43 -16.37
N ALA A 68 -16.27 11.51 -17.70
CA ALA A 68 -17.25 10.95 -18.63
C ALA A 68 -17.12 9.41 -18.74
N VAL A 69 -17.88 8.69 -17.91
CA VAL A 69 -17.94 7.22 -17.85
C VAL A 69 -18.21 6.61 -19.23
N THR A 70 -19.05 7.24 -20.04
CA THR A 70 -19.42 6.76 -21.38
C THR A 70 -18.24 6.71 -22.36
N ARG A 71 -17.23 7.58 -22.22
CA ARG A 71 -16.01 7.52 -23.05
C ARG A 71 -15.13 6.33 -22.69
N TYR A 72 -14.99 6.02 -21.40
CA TYR A 72 -14.29 4.82 -20.95
C TYR A 72 -15.01 3.55 -21.37
N LEU A 73 -16.35 3.55 -21.33
CA LEU A 73 -17.14 2.44 -21.82
C LEU A 73 -16.94 2.21 -23.33
N ALA A 74 -16.93 3.28 -24.13
CA ALA A 74 -16.63 3.20 -25.57
C ALA A 74 -15.22 2.65 -25.83
N GLU A 75 -14.23 3.16 -25.12
CA GLU A 75 -12.85 2.67 -25.19
C GLU A 75 -12.76 1.18 -24.81
N PHE A 76 -13.37 0.79 -23.69
CA PHE A 76 -13.40 -0.59 -23.22
C PHE A 76 -13.98 -1.54 -24.27
N LEU A 77 -15.17 -1.23 -24.79
CA LEU A 77 -15.84 -2.06 -25.81
C LEU A 77 -15.04 -2.11 -27.11
N SER A 78 -14.40 -1.01 -27.51
CA SER A 78 -13.56 -0.98 -28.72
C SER A 78 -12.29 -1.82 -28.61
N ARG A 79 -11.72 -1.94 -27.40
CA ARG A 79 -10.49 -2.69 -27.13
C ARG A 79 -10.73 -4.18 -26.86
N HIS A 80 -11.95 -4.56 -26.50
CA HIS A 80 -12.31 -5.94 -26.18
C HIS A 80 -13.40 -6.46 -27.12
N PRO A 81 -13.10 -6.68 -28.42
CA PRO A 81 -14.01 -7.37 -29.33
C PRO A 81 -14.29 -8.85 -28.95
N THR A 82 -13.94 -9.33 -27.75
CA THR A 82 -14.05 -10.71 -27.25
C THR A 82 -13.46 -11.80 -28.16
N VAL A 83 -12.36 -12.39 -27.68
CA VAL A 83 -12.06 -13.83 -27.67
C VAL A 83 -12.86 -14.64 -28.71
N ARG A 84 -12.28 -14.81 -29.90
CA ARG A 84 -12.77 -15.77 -30.90
C ARG A 84 -12.91 -17.15 -30.25
N LEU A 85 -14.13 -17.65 -30.09
CA LEU A 85 -14.35 -19.08 -30.26
C LEU A 85 -14.03 -19.36 -31.72
N ALA A 86 -13.12 -20.30 -31.98
CA ALA A 86 -12.34 -20.44 -33.21
C ALA A 86 -13.11 -20.62 -34.55
N ASN A 87 -14.44 -20.50 -34.60
CA ASN A 87 -15.26 -20.98 -35.72
C ASN A 87 -16.36 -20.05 -36.25
N GLU A 88 -16.39 -18.74 -35.94
CA GLU A 88 -17.41 -17.84 -36.53
C GLU A 88 -16.77 -16.63 -37.24
N GLU A 89 -16.96 -16.54 -38.56
CA GLU A 89 -16.61 -15.39 -39.40
C GLU A 89 -17.65 -14.27 -39.24
N GLU A 90 -17.16 -13.05 -39.02
CA GLU A 90 -17.84 -11.75 -39.23
C GLU A 90 -19.14 -11.42 -38.46
N ALA A 91 -19.30 -11.87 -37.21
CA ALA A 91 -20.34 -11.29 -36.34
C ALA A 91 -19.83 -10.01 -35.63
N GLU A 92 -20.53 -8.88 -35.79
CA GLU A 92 -20.23 -7.63 -35.08
C GLU A 92 -20.46 -7.79 -33.57
N ILE A 93 -19.39 -7.69 -32.78
CA ILE A 93 -19.42 -7.96 -31.34
C ILE A 93 -20.12 -6.82 -30.58
N ARG A 94 -21.15 -7.19 -29.82
CA ARG A 94 -21.99 -6.27 -29.04
C ARG A 94 -22.53 -6.92 -27.76
N PRO A 95 -22.75 -6.17 -26.67
CA PRO A 95 -23.16 -6.76 -25.38
C PRO A 95 -24.62 -7.22 -25.38
N ASP A 96 -24.92 -8.52 -25.51
CA ASP A 96 -26.30 -9.02 -25.54
C ASP A 96 -27.06 -8.87 -24.22
N VAL A 97 -26.33 -8.88 -23.10
CA VAL A 97 -26.90 -8.85 -21.74
C VAL A 97 -26.19 -7.78 -20.91
N VAL A 98 -26.97 -7.01 -20.17
CA VAL A 98 -26.48 -5.99 -19.23
C VAL A 98 -26.99 -6.31 -17.83
N LEU A 99 -26.07 -6.31 -16.86
CA LEU A 99 -26.37 -6.36 -15.44
C LEU A 99 -25.76 -5.12 -14.79
N PHE A 100 -26.60 -4.26 -14.20
CA PHE A 100 -26.12 -3.14 -13.41
C PHE A 100 -25.79 -3.59 -11.98
N ASN A 101 -24.74 -3.00 -11.41
CA ASN A 101 -24.28 -3.27 -10.04
C ASN A 101 -23.70 -1.99 -9.43
N GLY A 102 -23.78 -1.86 -8.10
CA GLY A 102 -23.35 -0.68 -7.35
C GLY A 102 -24.43 0.41 -7.25
N GLY A 103 -24.43 1.14 -6.13
CA GLY A 103 -25.49 2.09 -5.77
C GLY A 103 -25.67 3.27 -6.73
N VAL A 104 -24.66 3.60 -7.55
CA VAL A 104 -24.81 4.60 -8.63
C VAL A 104 -25.96 4.22 -9.56
N PHE A 105 -26.09 2.94 -9.88
CA PHE A 105 -27.12 2.44 -10.78
C PHE A 105 -28.45 2.12 -10.09
N ASP A 106 -28.68 2.53 -8.84
CA ASP A 106 -30.05 2.56 -8.28
C ASP A 106 -30.93 3.58 -9.01
N SER A 107 -30.32 4.62 -9.59
CA SER A 107 -31.01 5.62 -10.40
C SER A 107 -31.48 5.04 -11.74
N PRO A 108 -32.81 5.01 -12.01
CA PRO A 108 -33.33 4.56 -13.32
C PRO A 108 -32.84 5.44 -14.47
N LEU A 109 -32.67 6.75 -14.25
CA LEU A 109 -32.20 7.70 -15.26
C LEU A 109 -30.80 7.35 -15.77
N LEU A 110 -29.90 6.91 -14.88
CA LEU A 110 -28.54 6.51 -15.27
C LEU A 110 -28.54 5.18 -16.02
N ARG A 111 -29.34 4.21 -15.57
CA ARG A 111 -29.50 2.92 -16.29
C ARG A 111 -30.05 3.14 -17.70
N GLU A 112 -31.09 3.95 -17.84
CA GLU A 112 -31.68 4.31 -19.12
C GLU A 112 -30.67 5.03 -20.03
N ARG A 113 -29.91 5.99 -19.50
CA ARG A 113 -28.86 6.69 -20.25
C ARG A 113 -27.80 5.74 -20.82
N VAL A 114 -27.34 4.76 -20.05
CA VAL A 114 -26.36 3.76 -20.53
C VAL A 114 -26.98 2.86 -21.60
N LEU A 115 -28.23 2.41 -21.41
CA LEU A 115 -28.92 1.57 -22.39
C LEU A 115 -29.19 2.33 -23.71
N GLU A 116 -29.54 3.62 -23.63
CA GLU A 116 -29.65 4.50 -24.80
C GLU A 116 -28.32 4.64 -25.52
N GLN A 117 -27.22 4.84 -24.78
CA GLN A 117 -25.88 4.98 -25.34
C GLN A 117 -25.43 3.72 -26.08
N LEU A 118 -25.60 2.54 -25.46
CA LEU A 118 -25.34 1.25 -26.11
C LEU A 118 -26.23 1.07 -27.34
N GLY A 119 -27.52 1.40 -27.24
CA GLY A 119 -28.44 1.37 -28.35
C GLY A 119 -27.98 2.28 -29.50
N ALA A 120 -27.52 3.49 -29.22
CA ALA A 120 -27.03 4.42 -30.23
C ALA A 120 -25.79 3.89 -30.97
N TRP A 121 -24.87 3.23 -30.27
CA TRP A 121 -23.66 2.68 -30.90
C TRP A 121 -23.93 1.47 -31.82
N TYR A 122 -24.91 0.62 -31.49
CA TYR A 122 -25.09 -0.66 -32.17
C TYR A 122 -26.40 -0.80 -32.97
N ARG A 123 -27.45 0.00 -32.73
CA ARG A 123 -28.69 -0.03 -33.54
C ARG A 123 -28.47 0.34 -35.01
N PRO A 124 -27.69 1.38 -35.37
CA PRO A 124 -27.50 1.75 -36.78
C PRO A 124 -26.80 0.66 -37.61
N LYS A 125 -26.15 -0.29 -36.95
CA LYS A 125 -25.35 -1.35 -37.57
C LYS A 125 -26.00 -2.73 -37.48
N ALA A 126 -26.95 -2.92 -36.56
CA ALA A 126 -27.71 -4.14 -36.44
C ALA A 126 -28.76 -4.25 -37.56
N THR A 127 -28.94 -5.44 -38.11
CA THR A 127 -29.98 -5.76 -39.11
C THR A 127 -31.41 -5.75 -38.53
N THR A 128 -31.58 -5.45 -37.24
CA THR A 128 -32.84 -5.45 -36.47
C THR A 128 -32.84 -4.36 -35.37
N ASP A 129 -34.02 -4.01 -34.86
CA ASP A 129 -34.22 -3.11 -33.69
C ASP A 129 -33.59 -3.70 -32.42
N TRP A 130 -32.28 -3.59 -32.30
CA TRP A 130 -31.55 -4.21 -31.20
C TRP A 130 -31.62 -3.40 -29.90
N LYS A 131 -31.77 -4.12 -28.79
CA LYS A 131 -31.60 -3.63 -27.43
C LYS A 131 -31.01 -4.75 -26.56
N PRO A 132 -30.02 -4.46 -25.70
CA PRO A 132 -29.49 -5.47 -24.78
C PRO A 132 -30.57 -5.92 -23.78
N GLN A 133 -30.55 -7.21 -23.43
CA GLN A 133 -31.39 -7.74 -22.36
C GLN A 133 -30.89 -7.24 -21.01
N LEU A 134 -31.76 -6.60 -20.24
CA LEU A 134 -31.44 -6.18 -18.87
C LEU A 134 -31.76 -7.31 -17.90
N LEU A 135 -30.77 -7.78 -17.13
CA LEU A 135 -31.00 -8.71 -16.02
C LEU A 135 -31.58 -7.98 -14.81
N GLU A 136 -32.56 -8.61 -14.18
CA GLU A 136 -33.17 -8.09 -12.96
C GLU A 136 -32.21 -8.18 -11.78
N ASN A 137 -32.03 -7.05 -11.10
CA ASN A 137 -31.27 -6.94 -9.86
C ASN A 137 -32.02 -6.04 -8.89
N SER A 138 -32.53 -6.61 -7.80
CA SER A 138 -33.37 -5.89 -6.83
C SER A 138 -32.56 -5.07 -5.82
N ARG A 139 -31.27 -5.36 -5.66
CA ARG A 139 -30.37 -4.72 -4.67
C ARG A 139 -28.98 -4.53 -5.28
N HIS A 140 -28.82 -3.49 -6.10
CA HIS A 140 -27.54 -3.16 -6.74
C HIS A 140 -26.42 -2.89 -5.72
N ASP A 141 -26.78 -2.39 -4.53
CA ASP A 141 -25.85 -2.13 -3.43
C ASP A 141 -25.31 -3.41 -2.76
N LEU A 142 -26.08 -4.51 -2.77
CA LEU A 142 -25.72 -5.76 -2.12
C LEU A 142 -25.19 -6.83 -3.08
N SER A 143 -25.27 -6.64 -4.40
CA SER A 143 -25.03 -7.73 -5.35
C SER A 143 -23.62 -8.33 -5.24
N VAL A 144 -22.62 -7.49 -4.94
CA VAL A 144 -21.23 -7.95 -4.68
C VAL A 144 -21.16 -8.81 -3.42
N ALA A 145 -21.77 -8.36 -2.32
CA ALA A 145 -21.73 -9.09 -1.05
C ALA A 145 -22.50 -10.43 -1.13
N GLN A 146 -23.62 -10.44 -1.86
CA GLN A 146 -24.38 -11.65 -2.13
C GLN A 146 -23.56 -12.65 -2.96
N GLY A 147 -22.89 -12.19 -4.02
CA GLY A 147 -21.99 -13.02 -4.81
C GLY A 147 -20.84 -13.59 -3.98
N ALA A 148 -20.23 -12.78 -3.10
CA ALA A 148 -19.17 -13.23 -2.20
C ALA A 148 -19.66 -14.27 -1.18
N ALA A 149 -20.85 -14.08 -0.60
CA ALA A 149 -21.45 -15.04 0.32
C ALA A 149 -21.78 -16.37 -0.38
N TYR A 150 -22.36 -16.32 -1.59
CA TYR A 150 -22.62 -17.49 -2.42
C TYR A 150 -21.33 -18.24 -2.77
N TYR A 151 -20.28 -17.51 -3.17
CA TYR A 151 -18.97 -18.11 -3.43
C TYR A 151 -18.40 -18.82 -2.18
N GLY A 152 -18.64 -18.27 -0.98
CA GLY A 152 -18.32 -18.92 0.29
C GLY A 152 -19.02 -20.28 0.49
N LEU A 153 -20.26 -20.44 0.01
CA LEU A 153 -20.99 -21.72 0.01
C LEU A 153 -20.41 -22.68 -1.04
N VAL A 154 -20.12 -22.18 -2.24
CA VAL A 154 -19.49 -22.97 -3.32
C VAL A 154 -18.17 -23.58 -2.85
N ARG A 155 -17.36 -22.83 -2.09
CA ARG A 155 -16.09 -23.33 -1.50
C ARG A 155 -16.30 -24.47 -0.49
N ARG A 156 -17.50 -24.63 0.05
CA ARG A 156 -17.89 -25.73 0.96
C ARG A 156 -18.56 -26.89 0.22
N GLY A 157 -18.59 -26.84 -1.12
CA GLY A 157 -19.25 -27.83 -1.97
C GLY A 157 -20.74 -27.56 -2.20
N GLU A 158 -21.26 -26.40 -1.78
CA GLU A 158 -22.66 -26.04 -1.92
C GLU A 158 -22.86 -24.96 -2.99
N GLY A 159 -23.19 -25.37 -4.22
CA GLY A 159 -23.53 -24.46 -5.32
C GLY A 159 -22.72 -24.72 -6.60
N VAL A 160 -22.87 -23.84 -7.57
CA VAL A 160 -22.19 -23.91 -8.87
C VAL A 160 -21.01 -22.95 -8.88
N ARG A 161 -19.80 -23.47 -9.13
CA ARG A 161 -18.61 -22.66 -9.30
C ARG A 161 -18.62 -22.05 -10.70
N ILE A 162 -18.59 -20.72 -10.76
CA ILE A 162 -18.26 -19.98 -11.98
C ILE A 162 -16.78 -19.65 -11.88
N SER A 163 -15.96 -20.26 -12.74
CA SER A 163 -14.58 -19.86 -12.95
C SER A 163 -14.53 -18.82 -14.06
N ALA A 164 -13.78 -17.75 -13.83
CA ALA A 164 -13.31 -16.87 -14.88
C ALA A 164 -11.78 -16.96 -14.82
N GLY A 165 -11.18 -17.40 -15.93
CA GLY A 165 -9.73 -17.39 -16.07
C GLY A 165 -9.16 -15.97 -16.07
N LEU A 166 -7.84 -15.86 -16.10
CA LEU A 166 -7.19 -14.54 -16.12
C LEU A 166 -7.69 -13.68 -17.29
N PRO A 167 -8.06 -12.41 -17.07
CA PRO A 167 -8.51 -11.53 -18.16
C PRO A 167 -7.36 -10.97 -19.00
N ARG A 168 -6.12 -11.37 -18.71
CA ARG A 168 -4.89 -10.79 -19.27
C ARG A 168 -3.83 -11.88 -19.41
N THR A 169 -2.95 -11.68 -20.38
CA THR A 169 -1.74 -12.48 -20.57
C THR A 169 -0.58 -11.79 -19.88
N TYR A 170 0.27 -12.55 -19.19
CA TYR A 170 1.43 -12.05 -18.46
C TYR A 170 2.72 -12.50 -19.13
N TYR A 171 3.70 -11.60 -19.14
CA TYR A 171 4.97 -11.78 -19.80
C TYR A 171 6.12 -11.46 -18.85
N VAL A 172 7.26 -12.11 -19.08
CA VAL A 172 8.55 -11.77 -18.48
C VAL A 172 9.49 -11.25 -19.56
N GLY A 173 10.25 -10.21 -19.24
CA GLY A 173 11.22 -9.64 -20.16
C GLY A 173 12.45 -10.54 -20.24
N ILE A 174 12.89 -10.85 -21.44
CA ILE A 174 14.11 -11.61 -21.71
C ILE A 174 15.09 -10.73 -22.49
N GLY A 175 16.34 -10.69 -22.02
CA GLY A 175 17.43 -10.00 -22.72
C GLY A 175 18.11 -10.95 -23.70
N ASN A 176 18.37 -10.49 -24.94
CA ASN A 176 19.18 -11.25 -25.87
C ASN A 176 20.64 -11.25 -25.39
N SER A 177 21.22 -12.44 -25.23
CA SER A 177 22.62 -12.60 -24.88
C SER A 177 23.51 -12.14 -26.05
N GLY A 178 24.05 -10.93 -25.98
CA GLY A 178 25.26 -10.57 -26.73
C GLY A 178 25.29 -9.29 -27.55
N GLU A 179 24.20 -8.55 -27.72
CA GLU A 179 24.23 -7.29 -28.48
C GLU A 179 23.43 -6.18 -27.79
N ALA A 180 23.99 -4.97 -27.78
CA ALA A 180 23.36 -3.75 -27.27
C ALA A 180 22.32 -3.24 -28.28
N ASP A 181 21.25 -4.02 -28.47
CA ASP A 181 20.09 -3.63 -29.24
C ASP A 181 18.93 -3.33 -28.26
N ASP A 182 18.27 -2.19 -28.43
CA ASP A 182 17.22 -1.61 -27.55
C ASP A 182 15.91 -2.45 -27.52
N HIS A 183 15.93 -3.68 -28.04
CA HIS A 183 14.77 -4.55 -28.18
C HIS A 183 14.68 -5.54 -27.01
N VAL A 184 13.87 -5.18 -26.00
CA VAL A 184 13.44 -6.13 -24.97
C VAL A 184 12.38 -7.04 -25.58
N ALA A 185 12.68 -8.34 -25.67
CA ALA A 185 11.66 -9.32 -26.02
C ALA A 185 10.88 -9.72 -24.76
N ALA A 186 9.58 -9.94 -24.92
CA ALA A 186 8.69 -10.39 -23.85
C ALA A 186 8.27 -11.83 -24.12
N LEU A 187 8.41 -12.68 -23.10
CA LEU A 187 8.05 -14.09 -23.16
C LEU A 187 6.76 -14.32 -22.40
N CYS A 188 5.75 -14.90 -23.06
CA CYS A 188 4.49 -15.28 -22.42
C CYS A 188 4.74 -16.35 -21.35
N VAL A 189 4.48 -16.01 -20.09
CA VAL A 189 4.60 -16.95 -18.96
C VAL A 189 3.24 -17.50 -18.55
N VAL A 190 2.18 -16.68 -18.70
CA VAL A 190 0.82 -17.07 -18.32
C VAL A 190 -0.19 -16.51 -19.32
N PRO A 191 -0.97 -17.36 -19.98
CA PRO A 191 -1.96 -16.95 -20.96
C PRO A 191 -3.21 -16.40 -20.27
N ALA A 192 -3.93 -15.50 -20.95
CA ALA A 192 -5.29 -15.19 -20.56
C ALA A 192 -6.15 -16.47 -20.57
N GLY A 193 -7.11 -16.55 -19.68
CA GLY A 193 -7.97 -17.72 -19.50
C GLY A 193 -7.44 -18.77 -18.52
N LEU A 194 -6.18 -18.66 -18.03
CA LEU A 194 -5.66 -19.58 -17.02
C LEU A 194 -6.51 -19.54 -15.75
N GLU A 195 -6.98 -20.69 -15.29
CA GLU A 195 -7.80 -20.79 -14.09
C GLU A 195 -6.96 -20.88 -12.81
N ALA A 196 -7.56 -20.47 -11.68
CA ALA A 196 -6.89 -20.56 -10.40
C ALA A 196 -6.62 -22.02 -10.00
N GLY A 197 -5.37 -22.31 -9.63
CA GLY A 197 -4.88 -23.64 -9.31
C GLY A 197 -4.17 -24.32 -10.48
N GLU A 198 -4.27 -23.79 -11.70
CA GLU A 198 -3.54 -24.30 -12.86
C GLU A 198 -2.07 -23.88 -12.81
N GLU A 199 -1.23 -24.77 -13.32
CA GLU A 199 0.22 -24.64 -13.37
C GLU A 199 0.69 -24.63 -14.83
N VAL A 200 1.62 -23.75 -15.15
CA VAL A 200 2.21 -23.63 -16.49
C VAL A 200 3.71 -23.81 -16.36
N THR A 201 4.25 -24.83 -17.03
CA THR A 201 5.70 -25.09 -17.09
C THR A 201 6.20 -24.85 -18.51
N LEU A 202 7.22 -24.01 -18.64
CA LEU A 202 7.88 -23.73 -19.92
C LEU A 202 8.95 -24.80 -20.20
N GLU A 203 8.51 -26.02 -20.53
CA GLU A 203 9.39 -27.20 -20.67
C GLU A 203 10.36 -27.08 -21.86
N SER A 204 9.94 -26.40 -22.93
CA SER A 204 10.72 -26.27 -24.18
C SER A 204 11.77 -25.15 -24.15
N GLN A 205 11.79 -24.30 -23.12
CA GLN A 205 12.74 -23.22 -22.98
C GLN A 205 13.62 -23.41 -21.73
N VAL A 206 14.94 -23.31 -21.92
CA VAL A 206 15.93 -23.28 -20.83
C VAL A 206 16.53 -21.88 -20.79
N PHE A 207 16.53 -21.27 -19.61
CA PHE A 207 17.00 -19.92 -19.36
C PHE A 207 18.29 -19.96 -18.54
N GLU A 208 19.17 -18.97 -18.73
CA GLU A 208 20.33 -18.78 -17.86
C GLU A 208 19.98 -17.83 -16.71
N LEU A 209 19.91 -18.38 -15.50
CA LEU A 209 19.69 -17.61 -14.29
C LEU A 209 21.02 -17.16 -13.70
N THR A 210 21.28 -15.85 -13.68
CA THR A 210 22.49 -15.31 -13.05
C THR A 210 22.30 -15.25 -11.53
N ILE A 211 23.18 -15.92 -10.79
CA ILE A 211 23.20 -15.89 -9.32
C ILE A 211 24.42 -15.12 -8.79
N ALA A 212 24.32 -14.70 -7.54
CA ALA A 212 25.23 -13.87 -6.75
C ALA A 212 25.33 -12.38 -7.17
N THR A 213 24.52 -11.91 -8.12
CA THR A 213 24.40 -10.49 -8.50
C THR A 213 22.96 -10.02 -8.53
N PRO A 214 22.70 -8.69 -8.45
CA PRO A 214 21.38 -8.15 -8.71
C PRO A 214 20.92 -8.48 -10.14
N VAL A 215 19.75 -9.08 -10.26
CA VAL A 215 19.02 -9.37 -11.50
C VAL A 215 17.66 -8.70 -11.44
N GLU A 216 17.16 -8.23 -12.57
CA GLU A 216 15.83 -7.65 -12.71
C GLU A 216 14.95 -8.62 -13.50
N PHE A 217 13.71 -8.81 -13.05
CA PHE A 217 12.67 -9.51 -13.79
C PHE A 217 11.63 -8.49 -14.23
N PRO A 218 11.76 -7.92 -15.44
CA PRO A 218 10.72 -7.06 -15.99
C PRO A 218 9.47 -7.93 -16.15
N LEU A 219 8.37 -7.53 -15.53
CA LEU A 219 7.08 -8.20 -15.69
C LEU A 219 6.15 -7.28 -16.46
N MET A 220 5.39 -7.84 -17.39
CA MET A 220 4.41 -7.11 -18.20
C MET A 220 3.09 -7.86 -18.22
N HIS A 221 2.02 -7.13 -18.52
CA HIS A 221 0.74 -7.74 -18.87
C HIS A 221 0.16 -7.11 -20.14
N SER A 222 -0.67 -7.87 -20.85
CA SER A 222 -1.52 -7.37 -21.94
C SER A 222 -2.99 -7.68 -21.67
N SER A 223 -3.86 -6.71 -21.96
CA SER A 223 -5.32 -6.92 -22.03
C SER A 223 -5.84 -7.09 -23.46
N VAL A 224 -4.96 -6.97 -24.47
CA VAL A 224 -5.34 -7.08 -25.90
C VAL A 224 -4.78 -8.36 -26.52
N ARG A 225 -3.59 -8.80 -26.10
CA ARG A 225 -2.95 -10.05 -26.54
C ARG A 225 -3.41 -11.26 -25.73
N LEU A 226 -4.67 -11.66 -25.90
CA LEU A 226 -5.32 -12.71 -25.09
C LEU A 226 -5.14 -14.14 -25.62
N THR A 227 -4.54 -14.32 -26.80
CA THR A 227 -4.42 -15.63 -27.47
C THR A 227 -3.00 -16.21 -27.47
N ASP A 228 -2.02 -15.46 -26.97
CA ASP A 228 -0.62 -15.85 -26.94
C ASP A 228 -0.42 -17.05 -26.00
N GLN A 229 0.39 -18.01 -26.42
CA GLN A 229 0.61 -19.28 -25.73
C GLN A 229 1.83 -19.20 -24.81
N PRO A 230 1.88 -20.01 -23.72
CA PRO A 230 3.07 -20.11 -22.89
C PRO A 230 4.34 -20.40 -23.71
N GLY A 231 5.37 -19.60 -23.52
CA GLY A 231 6.64 -19.71 -24.23
C GLY A 231 6.72 -18.93 -25.54
N ASP A 232 5.64 -18.29 -26.00
CA ASP A 232 5.67 -17.38 -27.14
C ASP A 232 6.54 -16.16 -26.81
N GLN A 233 7.50 -15.85 -27.70
CA GLN A 233 8.34 -14.66 -27.61
C GLN A 233 7.77 -13.59 -28.56
N ILE A 234 7.53 -12.40 -28.02
CA ILE A 234 7.00 -11.25 -28.75
C ILE A 234 7.90 -10.02 -28.54
N ASP A 235 7.79 -9.05 -29.44
CA ASP A 235 8.41 -7.74 -29.23
C ASP A 235 7.63 -6.97 -28.16
N ALA A 236 8.34 -6.29 -27.27
CA ALA A 236 7.70 -5.55 -26.19
C ALA A 236 7.13 -4.20 -26.67
N ASP A 237 6.00 -4.22 -27.38
CA ASP A 237 5.30 -3.01 -27.84
C ASP A 237 4.67 -2.25 -26.64
N PRO A 238 5.09 -0.99 -26.35
CA PRO A 238 4.53 -0.18 -25.28
C PRO A 238 3.03 0.14 -25.42
N GLU A 239 2.43 0.00 -26.61
CA GLU A 239 0.99 0.20 -26.81
C GLU A 239 0.16 -1.04 -26.43
N GLU A 240 0.76 -2.24 -26.50
CA GLU A 240 0.09 -3.52 -26.22
C GLU A 240 0.44 -4.12 -24.86
N LEU A 241 1.61 -3.75 -24.31
CA LEU A 241 2.13 -4.23 -23.03
C LEU A 241 2.27 -3.10 -22.01
N THR A 242 1.82 -3.38 -20.79
CA THR A 242 2.02 -2.50 -19.63
C THR A 242 3.02 -3.13 -18.69
N LEU A 243 4.06 -2.39 -18.33
CA LEU A 243 5.05 -2.79 -17.34
C LEU A 243 4.42 -2.81 -15.94
N LEU A 244 4.65 -3.91 -15.23
CA LEU A 244 4.48 -4.00 -13.79
C LEU A 244 5.72 -3.43 -13.10
N PRO A 245 5.58 -2.93 -11.86
CA PRO A 245 6.71 -2.55 -11.03
C PRO A 245 7.83 -3.64 -11.06
N PRO A 246 9.08 -3.26 -11.39
CA PRO A 246 10.13 -4.23 -11.67
C PRO A 246 10.61 -4.91 -10.39
N ILE A 247 10.68 -6.24 -10.41
CA ILE A 247 11.25 -7.01 -9.32
C ILE A 247 12.77 -7.04 -9.48
N ARG A 248 13.49 -6.37 -8.59
CA ARG A 248 14.96 -6.40 -8.53
C ARG A 248 15.40 -7.32 -7.41
N THR A 249 16.33 -8.24 -7.66
CA THR A 249 16.68 -9.23 -6.64
C THR A 249 18.12 -9.72 -6.77
N VAL A 250 18.76 -10.05 -5.65
CA VAL A 250 20.03 -10.78 -5.66
C VAL A 250 19.72 -12.24 -5.37
N LEU A 251 19.95 -13.10 -6.35
CA LEU A 251 19.84 -14.54 -6.21
C LEU A 251 21.06 -15.09 -5.47
N ARG A 252 20.92 -15.66 -4.28
CA ARG A 252 22.07 -16.26 -3.56
C ARG A 252 21.90 -17.78 -3.44
N SER A 253 23.01 -18.50 -3.61
CA SER A 253 23.08 -19.95 -3.34
C SER A 253 24.20 -20.21 -2.34
N ARG A 254 23.99 -21.14 -1.39
CA ARG A 254 24.91 -21.44 -0.27
C ARG A 254 26.36 -21.73 -0.69
N LYS A 255 26.59 -22.17 -1.94
CA LYS A 255 27.91 -22.54 -2.46
C LYS A 255 28.52 -21.52 -3.45
N ALA A 256 27.72 -20.59 -3.98
CA ALA A 256 28.16 -19.67 -5.03
C ALA A 256 28.29 -18.25 -4.43
N ARG A 257 29.52 -17.90 -4.02
CA ARG A 257 29.90 -16.52 -3.67
C ARG A 257 30.35 -15.71 -4.89
N GLU A 258 30.64 -16.39 -6.00
CA GLU A 258 31.03 -15.81 -7.27
C GLU A 258 29.83 -15.80 -8.23
N VAL A 259 29.86 -14.86 -9.18
CA VAL A 259 28.83 -14.75 -10.22
C VAL A 259 28.86 -16.00 -11.06
N THR A 260 27.75 -16.73 -11.10
CA THR A 260 27.60 -17.95 -11.92
C THR A 260 26.24 -17.94 -12.59
N THR A 261 26.15 -18.49 -13.79
CA THR A 261 24.88 -18.75 -14.48
C THR A 261 24.45 -20.19 -14.25
N VAL A 262 23.16 -20.41 -14.01
CA VAL A 262 22.56 -21.74 -13.81
C VAL A 262 21.44 -21.95 -14.82
N PRO A 263 21.41 -23.07 -15.56
CA PRO A 263 20.31 -23.37 -16.46
C PRO A 263 19.04 -23.69 -15.66
N VAL A 264 17.95 -22.97 -15.96
CA VAL A 264 16.66 -23.11 -15.28
C VAL A 264 15.50 -23.21 -16.25
N GLN A 265 14.43 -23.87 -15.81
CA GLN A 265 13.11 -23.83 -16.41
C GLN A 265 12.20 -22.93 -15.58
N LEU A 266 11.32 -22.20 -16.25
CA LEU A 266 10.30 -21.40 -15.61
C LEU A 266 9.03 -22.23 -15.39
N HIS A 267 8.52 -22.16 -14.17
CA HIS A 267 7.25 -22.75 -13.78
C HIS A 267 6.41 -21.65 -13.14
N THR A 268 5.12 -21.59 -13.43
CA THR A 268 4.22 -20.59 -12.86
C THR A 268 2.92 -21.22 -12.38
N ARG A 269 2.31 -20.60 -11.38
CA ARG A 269 1.03 -21.03 -10.82
C ARG A 269 0.20 -19.83 -10.41
N LEU A 270 -1.07 -19.84 -10.81
CA LEU A 270 -2.04 -18.86 -10.35
C LEU A 270 -2.73 -19.38 -9.09
N THR A 271 -2.60 -18.67 -7.98
CA THR A 271 -3.31 -19.05 -6.73
C THR A 271 -4.79 -18.64 -6.78
N GLU A 272 -5.64 -19.27 -5.97
CA GLU A 272 -7.07 -18.87 -5.82
C GLU A 272 -7.25 -17.42 -5.36
N LEU A 273 -6.22 -16.83 -4.75
CA LEU A 273 -6.21 -15.46 -4.27
C LEU A 273 -5.85 -14.44 -5.36
N GLY A 274 -5.46 -14.90 -6.56
CA GLY A 274 -5.03 -14.04 -7.66
C GLY A 274 -3.58 -13.56 -7.54
N THR A 275 -2.73 -14.32 -6.83
CA THR A 275 -1.28 -14.11 -6.81
C THR A 275 -0.65 -15.04 -7.85
N LEU A 276 0.27 -14.52 -8.67
CA LEU A 276 1.09 -15.34 -9.54
C LEU A 276 2.36 -15.70 -8.81
N GLU A 277 2.61 -16.99 -8.72
CA GLU A 277 3.86 -17.55 -8.22
C GLU A 277 4.64 -18.06 -9.42
N MET A 278 5.92 -17.69 -9.50
CA MET A 278 6.84 -18.12 -10.55
C MET A 278 8.08 -18.74 -9.91
N TRP A 279 8.49 -19.91 -10.37
CA TRP A 279 9.67 -20.62 -9.92
C TRP A 279 10.68 -20.73 -11.06
N CYS A 280 11.94 -20.50 -10.74
CA CYS A 280 13.06 -20.91 -11.56
C CYS A 280 13.55 -22.25 -11.00
N ARG A 281 13.41 -23.34 -11.75
CA ARG A 281 13.86 -24.68 -11.35
C ARG A 281 15.12 -25.05 -12.13
N GLU A 282 16.17 -25.46 -11.43
CA GLU A 282 17.40 -25.96 -12.07
C GLU A 282 17.13 -27.23 -12.88
N VAL A 283 17.65 -27.30 -14.12
CA VAL A 283 17.39 -28.43 -15.05
C VAL A 283 18.02 -29.74 -14.55
N ASP A 284 19.27 -29.68 -14.08
CA ASP A 284 20.06 -30.85 -13.65
C ASP A 284 20.29 -30.90 -12.12
N GLY A 285 19.52 -30.12 -11.36
CA GLY A 285 19.70 -29.99 -9.93
C GLY A 285 18.39 -29.95 -9.15
N ASN A 286 18.51 -29.86 -7.83
CA ASN A 286 17.36 -29.81 -6.92
C ASN A 286 17.07 -28.38 -6.41
N ARG A 287 17.72 -27.36 -6.99
CA ARG A 287 17.53 -25.98 -6.57
C ARG A 287 16.32 -25.37 -7.27
N THR A 288 15.50 -24.69 -6.48
CA THR A 288 14.34 -23.95 -6.96
C THR A 288 14.30 -22.60 -6.27
N TRP A 289 14.14 -21.53 -7.06
CA TRP A 289 14.01 -20.15 -6.58
C TRP A 289 12.58 -19.66 -6.87
N GLN A 290 11.88 -19.10 -5.87
CA GLN A 290 10.49 -18.68 -5.99
C GLN A 290 10.32 -17.15 -5.96
N ILE A 291 9.65 -16.62 -6.99
CA ILE A 291 9.20 -15.24 -7.18
C ILE A 291 7.67 -15.19 -6.95
N GLN A 292 7.18 -14.24 -6.18
CA GLN A 292 5.73 -14.04 -5.95
C GLN A 292 5.33 -12.60 -6.26
N PHE A 293 4.20 -12.39 -6.96
CA PHE A 293 3.65 -11.05 -7.16
C PHE A 293 2.12 -11.02 -7.23
N ASP A 294 1.54 -9.89 -6.79
CA ASP A 294 0.10 -9.68 -6.74
C ASP A 294 -0.40 -9.19 -8.10
N VAL A 295 -1.22 -10.01 -8.75
CA VAL A 295 -1.77 -9.74 -10.07
C VAL A 295 -3.00 -8.84 -9.99
N ARG A 296 -3.70 -8.84 -8.85
CA ARG A 296 -4.92 -8.07 -8.64
C ARG A 296 -4.61 -6.65 -8.16
N GLY A 297 -3.61 -6.47 -7.31
CA GLY A 297 -3.16 -5.16 -6.79
C GLY A 297 -2.72 -4.18 -7.91
N ALA A 298 -2.09 -4.69 -8.97
CA ALA A 298 -1.69 -3.90 -10.14
C ALA A 298 -2.87 -3.38 -10.99
N THR A 299 -4.11 -3.83 -10.72
CA THR A 299 -5.29 -3.52 -11.54
C THR A 299 -6.37 -2.72 -10.82
N GLN A 300 -6.21 -2.45 -9.51
CA GLN A 300 -7.15 -1.61 -8.77
C GLN A 300 -6.78 -0.13 -8.95
N THR A 301 -7.62 0.65 -9.63
CA THR A 301 -7.49 2.11 -9.77
C THR A 301 -7.60 2.87 -8.45
N ASP A 302 -8.14 2.24 -7.40
CA ASP A 302 -8.32 2.85 -6.08
C ASP A 302 -7.06 2.81 -5.20
N ARG A 303 -6.01 2.11 -5.65
CA ARG A 303 -4.73 2.04 -4.96
C ARG A 303 -3.67 2.28 -6.02
N GLU A 304 -3.09 3.48 -6.02
CA GLU A 304 -1.84 3.70 -6.74
C GLU A 304 -0.88 2.56 -6.40
N GLY A 305 -0.33 1.91 -7.43
CA GLY A 305 0.77 0.97 -7.25
C GLY A 305 1.79 1.69 -6.38
N HIS A 306 1.95 1.25 -5.14
CA HIS A 306 2.76 1.98 -4.18
C HIS A 306 4.18 1.97 -4.74
N THR A 307 4.68 3.13 -5.15
CA THR A 307 6.07 3.33 -5.60
C THR A 307 7.07 3.25 -4.44
N GLY A 308 6.71 2.53 -3.37
CA GLY A 308 7.63 2.20 -2.31
C GLY A 308 8.75 1.35 -2.89
N ALA A 309 10.00 1.71 -2.59
CA ALA A 309 11.22 0.98 -2.92
C ALA A 309 11.32 -0.43 -2.28
N GLY A 310 10.20 -1.10 -2.01
CA GLY A 310 10.08 -2.36 -1.29
C GLY A 310 10.11 -3.61 -2.15
N GLU A 311 10.19 -3.50 -3.48
CA GLU A 311 10.17 -4.66 -4.39
C GLU A 311 11.56 -5.24 -4.67
N ALA A 312 12.39 -5.29 -3.64
CA ALA A 312 13.60 -6.10 -3.66
C ALA A 312 13.26 -7.54 -3.27
N ALA A 313 12.64 -8.33 -4.16
CA ALA A 313 12.26 -9.72 -3.84
C ALA A 313 13.48 -10.65 -3.84
N GLY A 314 14.35 -10.57 -2.83
CA GLY A 314 15.44 -11.55 -2.65
C GLY A 314 14.90 -12.98 -2.66
N LEU A 315 15.30 -13.79 -3.64
CA LEU A 315 14.83 -15.17 -3.77
C LEU A 315 15.76 -16.05 -2.94
N VAL A 316 15.17 -16.88 -2.09
CA VAL A 316 15.89 -17.80 -1.20
C VAL A 316 15.48 -19.21 -1.54
N GLU A 317 16.44 -20.14 -1.53
CA GLU A 317 16.20 -21.57 -1.77
C GLU A 317 15.15 -22.10 -0.78
N VAL A 318 14.15 -22.84 -1.28
CA VAL A 318 13.04 -23.39 -0.45
C VAL A 318 13.55 -24.20 0.74
N ALA A 319 14.60 -25.01 0.56
CA ALA A 319 15.21 -25.77 1.65
C ALA A 319 15.75 -24.87 2.78
N THR A 320 16.26 -23.69 2.44
CA THR A 320 16.74 -22.72 3.45
C THR A 320 15.57 -22.07 4.19
N LEU A 321 14.44 -21.84 3.51
CA LEU A 321 13.20 -21.38 4.14
C LEU A 321 12.66 -22.44 5.11
N ASP A 322 12.68 -23.71 4.73
CA ASP A 322 12.24 -24.82 5.58
C ASP A 322 13.11 -24.99 6.83
N GLU A 323 14.43 -24.86 6.71
CA GLU A 323 15.34 -24.83 7.86
C GLU A 323 15.05 -23.65 8.79
N GLY A 324 14.73 -22.47 8.22
CA GLY A 324 14.28 -21.30 8.98
C GLY A 324 12.98 -21.57 9.72
N ARG A 325 11.99 -22.20 9.06
CA ARG A 325 10.73 -22.63 9.67
C ARG A 325 10.98 -23.59 10.84
N GLN A 326 11.87 -24.57 10.68
CA GLN A 326 12.24 -25.50 11.75
C GLN A 326 12.87 -24.78 12.96
N CYS A 327 13.70 -23.77 12.74
CA CYS A 327 14.28 -22.97 13.83
C CYS A 327 13.20 -22.24 14.65
N VAL A 328 12.18 -21.68 13.99
CA VAL A 328 11.05 -21.03 14.68
C VAL A 328 10.22 -22.08 15.44
N ALA A 329 9.90 -23.20 14.81
CA ALA A 329 9.15 -24.30 15.41
C ALA A 329 9.86 -24.91 16.62
N ALA A 330 11.19 -24.97 16.64
CA ALA A 330 11.97 -25.45 17.79
C ALA A 330 11.81 -24.58 19.05
N VAL A 331 11.41 -23.31 18.90
CA VAL A 331 11.18 -22.37 20.00
C VAL A 331 9.69 -22.28 20.36
N PHE A 332 8.80 -22.20 19.37
CA PHE A 332 7.38 -21.90 19.57
C PHE A 332 6.42 -23.06 19.29
N GLY A 333 6.85 -24.08 18.53
CA GLY A 333 6.00 -25.25 18.23
C GLY A 333 5.78 -26.12 19.47
N ASP A 334 4.75 -26.97 19.46
CA ASP A 334 4.26 -27.72 20.63
C ASP A 334 5.35 -28.52 21.37
N ALA A 335 6.26 -29.16 20.63
CA ALA A 335 7.40 -29.92 21.18
C ALA A 335 8.70 -29.10 21.32
N GLY A 336 8.66 -27.79 21.02
CA GLY A 336 9.82 -26.91 21.09
C GLY A 336 10.28 -26.65 22.52
N HIS A 337 11.59 -26.74 22.76
CA HIS A 337 12.21 -26.47 24.06
C HIS A 337 13.38 -25.46 23.98
N ALA A 338 13.66 -24.94 22.78
CA ALA A 338 14.76 -24.01 22.57
C ALA A 338 14.43 -22.63 23.17
N THR A 339 15.47 -21.91 23.60
CA THR A 339 15.27 -20.58 24.19
C THR A 339 14.98 -19.53 23.11
N PRO A 340 14.07 -18.56 23.37
CA PRO A 340 13.72 -17.53 22.39
C PRO A 340 14.81 -16.46 22.20
N ARG A 341 15.82 -16.41 23.09
CA ARG A 341 16.82 -15.35 23.07
C ARG A 341 17.68 -15.38 21.81
N GLU A 342 18.16 -16.57 21.45
CA GLU A 342 19.12 -16.83 20.36
C GLU A 342 18.46 -16.99 18.98
N LEU A 343 17.13 -16.99 18.89
CA LEU A 343 16.42 -17.28 17.65
C LEU A 343 16.79 -16.32 16.49
N PRO A 344 16.90 -14.98 16.68
CA PRO A 344 17.30 -14.10 15.58
C PRO A 344 18.69 -14.42 15.02
N ASP A 345 19.65 -14.76 15.88
CA ASP A 345 21.02 -15.08 15.48
C ASP A 345 21.08 -16.42 14.75
N LYS A 346 20.30 -17.41 15.21
CA LYS A 346 20.15 -18.71 14.51
C LYS A 346 19.53 -18.53 13.13
N LEU A 347 18.48 -17.72 13.01
CA LEU A 347 17.87 -17.41 11.72
C LEU A 347 18.87 -16.69 10.80
N ALA A 348 19.63 -15.72 11.30
CA ALA A 348 20.65 -15.03 10.50
C ALA A 348 21.74 -16.01 10.00
N CYS A 349 22.13 -16.98 10.82
CA CYS A 349 23.05 -18.04 10.44
C CYS A 349 22.44 -18.99 9.38
N VAL A 350 21.17 -19.37 9.51
CA VAL A 350 20.50 -20.28 8.56
C VAL A 350 20.34 -19.63 7.19
N PHE A 351 19.97 -18.35 7.17
CA PHE A 351 19.79 -17.58 5.93
C PHE A 351 21.10 -17.09 5.31
N ASP A 352 22.24 -17.23 6.01
CA ASP A 352 23.54 -16.65 5.64
C ASP A 352 23.44 -15.15 5.28
N LEU A 353 22.57 -14.45 6.01
CA LEU A 353 22.25 -13.04 5.78
C LEU A 353 22.09 -12.32 7.13
N PRO A 354 22.68 -11.12 7.27
CA PRO A 354 22.40 -10.30 8.44
C PRO A 354 20.92 -9.90 8.42
N ARG A 355 20.35 -9.74 9.61
CA ARG A 355 18.90 -9.61 9.82
C ARG A 355 18.29 -8.48 8.98
N ASP A 356 19.00 -7.36 8.88
CA ASP A 356 18.62 -6.17 8.10
C ASP A 356 18.52 -6.44 6.60
N GLN A 357 19.21 -7.45 6.07
CA GLN A 357 19.22 -7.82 4.65
C GLN A 357 18.27 -8.98 4.31
N TRP A 358 17.40 -9.40 5.24
CA TRP A 358 16.43 -10.46 4.95
C TRP A 358 15.40 -10.00 3.91
N PRO A 359 15.25 -10.74 2.80
CA PRO A 359 14.33 -10.36 1.75
C PRO A 359 12.87 -10.64 2.12
N PRO A 360 11.91 -10.02 1.40
CA PRO A 360 10.48 -10.21 1.63
C PRO A 360 10.05 -11.68 1.75
N ALA A 361 10.55 -12.57 0.90
CA ALA A 361 10.21 -14.01 0.94
C ALA A 361 10.57 -14.65 2.30
N VAL A 362 11.77 -14.37 2.82
CA VAL A 362 12.20 -14.82 4.16
C VAL A 362 11.32 -14.20 5.25
N LEU A 363 11.05 -12.91 5.16
CA LEU A 363 10.20 -12.20 6.10
C LEU A 363 8.80 -12.83 6.14
N ARG A 364 8.14 -13.07 5.00
CA ARG A 364 6.79 -13.68 4.98
C ARG A 364 6.81 -15.13 5.43
N SER A 365 7.83 -15.91 5.06
CA SER A 365 7.99 -17.28 5.55
C SER A 365 8.13 -17.35 7.08
N VAL A 366 8.92 -16.45 7.68
CA VAL A 366 9.04 -16.33 9.16
C VAL A 366 7.72 -15.92 9.79
N TRP A 367 6.96 -15.01 9.17
CA TRP A 367 5.63 -14.63 9.65
C TRP A 367 4.67 -15.82 9.67
N GLU A 368 4.64 -16.63 8.60
CA GLU A 368 3.74 -17.77 8.46
C GLU A 368 3.94 -18.79 9.58
N VAL A 369 5.18 -19.23 9.81
CA VAL A 369 5.49 -20.20 10.86
C VAL A 369 5.27 -19.63 12.28
N LEU A 370 5.47 -18.34 12.50
CA LEU A 370 5.15 -17.70 13.79
C LEU A 370 3.65 -17.74 14.07
N MET A 371 2.81 -17.53 13.05
CA MET A 371 1.35 -17.60 13.17
C MET A 371 0.87 -19.05 13.35
N GLU A 372 1.47 -20.02 12.65
CA GLU A 372 1.22 -21.46 12.86
C GLU A 372 1.55 -21.87 14.31
N CYS A 373 2.63 -21.33 14.87
CA CYS A 373 3.08 -21.61 16.24
C CYS A 373 2.60 -20.56 17.28
N GLU A 374 1.49 -19.86 17.03
CA GLU A 374 0.96 -18.80 17.93
C GLU A 374 0.85 -19.23 19.40
N PRO A 375 0.36 -20.44 19.74
CA PRO A 375 0.21 -20.86 21.13
C PRO A 375 1.53 -20.82 21.92
N GLY A 376 2.66 -21.04 21.25
CA GLY A 376 4.00 -21.03 21.83
C GLY A 376 4.39 -19.72 22.51
N ARG A 377 3.81 -18.58 22.08
CA ARG A 377 4.10 -17.28 22.70
C ARG A 377 3.65 -17.20 24.15
N ARG A 378 2.69 -18.02 24.57
CA ARG A 378 2.11 -18.01 25.92
C ARG A 378 3.04 -18.59 26.98
N ARG A 379 4.08 -19.36 26.58
CA ARG A 379 4.99 -20.10 27.48
C ARG A 379 5.67 -19.23 28.54
N SER A 380 6.12 -18.03 28.17
CA SER A 380 6.65 -17.05 29.12
C SER A 380 6.66 -15.64 28.52
N ALA A 381 6.84 -14.62 29.37
CA ALA A 381 6.98 -13.23 28.90
C ALA A 381 8.13 -13.05 27.90
N ALA A 382 9.22 -13.81 28.02
CA ALA A 382 10.33 -13.78 27.08
C ALA A 382 9.96 -14.38 25.71
N HIS A 383 9.12 -15.42 25.69
CA HIS A 383 8.60 -15.98 24.44
C HIS A 383 7.69 -14.99 23.74
N GLU A 384 6.74 -14.38 24.46
CA GLU A 384 5.85 -13.40 23.85
C GLU A 384 6.58 -12.17 23.33
N ALA A 385 7.50 -11.59 24.10
CA ALA A 385 8.29 -10.44 23.65
C ALA A 385 9.08 -10.76 22.38
N ARG A 386 9.75 -11.91 22.32
CA ARG A 386 10.48 -12.32 21.11
C ARG A 386 9.55 -12.59 19.93
N TRP A 387 8.42 -13.24 20.18
CA TRP A 387 7.44 -13.57 19.15
C TRP A 387 6.85 -12.29 18.53
N LEU A 388 6.42 -11.32 19.36
CA LEU A 388 5.95 -10.00 18.91
C LEU A 388 7.02 -9.25 18.12
N ASN A 389 8.26 -9.27 18.61
CA ASN A 389 9.38 -8.64 17.92
C ASN A 389 9.57 -9.21 16.51
N LEU A 390 9.65 -10.54 16.38
CA LEU A 390 9.86 -11.19 15.10
C LEU A 390 8.66 -11.06 14.19
N LEU A 391 7.42 -11.17 14.71
CA LEU A 391 6.22 -11.04 13.90
C LEU A 391 6.07 -9.64 13.30
N GLY A 392 6.32 -8.59 14.09
CA GLY A 392 6.33 -7.22 13.59
C GLY A 392 7.48 -6.97 12.60
N TYR A 393 8.64 -7.60 12.83
CA TYR A 393 9.78 -7.52 11.92
C TYR A 393 9.47 -8.19 10.58
N SER A 394 8.91 -9.39 10.62
CA SER A 394 8.61 -10.24 9.48
C SER A 394 7.44 -9.71 8.63
N LEU A 395 6.65 -8.79 9.18
CA LEU A 395 5.51 -8.20 8.49
C LEU A 395 5.76 -6.77 7.95
N ARG A 396 6.88 -6.12 8.27
CA ARG A 396 7.16 -4.72 7.90
C ARG A 396 7.22 -4.48 6.37
N PRO A 397 6.76 -3.33 5.84
CA PRO A 397 6.06 -2.24 6.53
C PRO A 397 4.55 -2.49 6.74
N GLY A 398 4.08 -3.71 6.48
CA GLY A 398 2.67 -4.11 6.49
C GLY A 398 1.99 -4.03 5.12
N PHE A 399 2.72 -3.66 4.08
CA PHE A 399 2.22 -3.53 2.70
C PHE A 399 3.37 -3.65 1.70
N GLY A 400 3.05 -3.72 0.41
CA GLY A 400 4.04 -3.77 -0.68
C GLY A 400 4.46 -5.18 -1.10
N VAL A 401 3.97 -6.23 -0.42
CA VAL A 401 4.13 -7.63 -0.84
C VAL A 401 2.75 -8.28 -0.97
N ALA A 402 2.61 -9.17 -1.94
CA ALA A 402 1.37 -9.90 -2.18
C ALA A 402 0.81 -10.53 -0.88
N LEU A 403 -0.49 -10.38 -0.66
CA LEU A 403 -1.23 -10.85 0.52
C LEU A 403 -0.87 -10.17 1.85
N ASP A 404 -0.08 -9.09 1.86
CA ASP A 404 0.20 -8.35 3.10
C ASP A 404 -1.06 -7.82 3.78
N ASP A 405 -2.05 -7.33 3.02
CA ASP A 405 -3.36 -6.90 3.54
C ASP A 405 -4.02 -8.02 4.37
N TRP A 406 -3.96 -9.25 3.87
CA TRP A 406 -4.50 -10.41 4.58
C TRP A 406 -3.65 -10.74 5.81
N ARG A 407 -2.32 -10.77 5.70
CA ARG A 407 -1.40 -11.04 6.82
C ARG A 407 -1.54 -10.03 7.96
N VAL A 408 -1.70 -8.74 7.63
CA VAL A 408 -1.97 -7.67 8.60
C VAL A 408 -3.32 -7.86 9.26
N ASN A 409 -4.36 -8.20 8.50
CA ASN A 409 -5.68 -8.45 9.06
C ASN A 409 -5.71 -9.69 9.99
N GLU A 410 -5.02 -10.78 9.63
CA GLU A 410 -4.88 -11.94 10.51
C GLU A 410 -4.09 -11.62 11.77
N THR A 411 -2.99 -10.87 11.64
CA THR A 411 -2.23 -10.35 12.78
C THR A 411 -3.10 -9.51 13.71
N TRP A 412 -3.94 -8.63 13.15
CA TRP A 412 -4.91 -7.82 13.88
C TRP A 412 -5.90 -8.68 14.67
N LYS A 413 -6.57 -9.64 14.02
CA LYS A 413 -7.55 -10.53 14.65
C LYS A 413 -6.96 -11.31 15.82
N GLN A 414 -5.70 -11.73 15.71
CA GLN A 414 -5.04 -12.53 16.73
C GLN A 414 -4.47 -11.73 17.91
N LEU A 415 -4.08 -10.47 17.70
CA LEU A 415 -3.34 -9.71 18.71
C LEU A 415 -4.08 -8.51 19.30
N HIS A 416 -5.06 -7.94 18.59
CA HIS A 416 -5.76 -6.77 19.08
C HIS A 416 -6.48 -7.08 20.41
N GLY A 417 -6.08 -6.40 21.48
CA GLY A 417 -6.59 -6.62 22.84
C GLY A 417 -6.17 -7.95 23.50
N LYS A 418 -5.23 -8.70 22.89
CA LYS A 418 -4.86 -10.08 23.29
C LYS A 418 -3.38 -10.22 23.66
N LEU A 419 -2.81 -9.24 24.38
CA LEU A 419 -1.48 -9.35 24.97
C LEU A 419 -1.54 -10.31 26.17
N VAL A 420 -0.68 -11.33 26.19
CA VAL A 420 -0.72 -12.40 27.20
C VAL A 420 0.00 -11.99 28.48
N HIS A 421 1.20 -11.44 28.35
CA HIS A 421 2.11 -11.03 29.41
C HIS A 421 2.32 -9.52 29.33
N ALA A 422 1.55 -8.76 30.10
CA ALA A 422 1.60 -7.30 30.15
C ALA A 422 2.84 -6.74 30.91
N THR A 423 4.02 -7.28 30.62
CA THR A 423 5.30 -6.79 31.13
C THR A 423 5.74 -5.53 30.37
N PRO A 424 6.60 -4.66 30.95
CA PRO A 424 7.10 -3.47 30.24
C PRO A 424 7.74 -3.80 28.88
N THR A 425 8.52 -4.90 28.81
CA THR A 425 9.12 -5.38 27.56
C THR A 425 8.06 -5.88 26.59
N GLY A 426 7.07 -6.66 27.04
CA GLY A 426 5.98 -7.14 26.18
C GLY A 426 5.15 -5.98 25.60
N ILE A 427 4.85 -4.97 26.41
CA ILE A 427 4.15 -3.75 25.96
C ILE A 427 4.99 -2.97 24.95
N ALA A 428 6.31 -2.84 25.17
CA ALA A 428 7.20 -2.19 24.22
C ALA A 428 7.22 -2.91 22.87
N GLU A 429 7.37 -4.25 22.86
CA GLU A 429 7.38 -5.04 21.63
C GLU A 429 6.03 -5.04 20.92
N TRP A 430 4.92 -5.01 21.66
CA TRP A 430 3.58 -4.83 21.09
C TRP A 430 3.45 -3.48 20.37
N ARG A 431 3.96 -2.39 20.95
CA ARG A 431 3.96 -1.06 20.34
C ARG A 431 4.88 -1.01 19.10
N ILE A 432 6.05 -1.64 19.16
CA ILE A 432 6.99 -1.79 18.04
C ILE A 432 6.33 -2.56 16.88
N LEU A 433 5.61 -3.64 17.18
CA LEU A 433 4.89 -4.42 16.17
C LEU A 433 3.90 -3.53 15.40
N TRP A 434 3.00 -2.83 16.10
CA TRP A 434 2.01 -1.98 15.42
C TRP A 434 2.65 -0.80 14.70
N ARG A 435 3.75 -0.25 15.23
CA ARG A 435 4.55 0.76 14.54
C ARG A 435 5.05 0.23 13.18
N ARG A 436 5.65 -0.96 13.17
CA ARG A 436 6.28 -1.56 11.98
C ARG A 436 5.28 -1.89 10.87
N ILE A 437 4.02 -2.19 11.23
CA ILE A 437 2.99 -2.58 10.26
C ILE A 437 1.92 -1.51 10.06
N ALA A 438 2.13 -0.30 10.60
CA ALA A 438 1.14 0.77 10.60
C ALA A 438 0.60 1.09 9.20
N GLY A 439 1.45 0.95 8.18
CA GLY A 439 1.08 1.17 6.77
C GLY A 439 0.01 0.23 6.24
N GLY A 440 -0.01 -1.02 6.71
CA GLY A 440 -1.03 -2.00 6.32
C GLY A 440 -2.32 -1.94 7.13
N LEU A 441 -2.34 -1.16 8.23
CA LEU A 441 -3.54 -1.03 9.05
C LEU A 441 -4.55 -0.09 8.41
N THR A 442 -5.83 -0.48 8.43
CA THR A 442 -6.94 0.38 8.02
C THR A 442 -7.10 1.59 8.96
N ALA A 443 -7.75 2.66 8.50
CA ALA A 443 -8.01 3.85 9.30
C ALA A 443 -8.73 3.54 10.63
N GLY A 444 -9.71 2.64 10.60
CA GLY A 444 -10.42 2.19 11.80
C GLY A 444 -9.52 1.46 12.80
N GLN A 445 -8.61 0.62 12.31
CA GLN A 445 -7.63 -0.08 13.16
C GLN A 445 -6.63 0.89 13.80
N GLN A 446 -6.11 1.85 13.04
CA GLN A 446 -5.22 2.88 13.60
C GLN A 446 -5.92 3.73 14.67
N GLN A 447 -7.17 4.12 14.43
CA GLN A 447 -7.98 4.83 15.44
C GLN A 447 -8.23 3.99 16.69
N ALA A 448 -8.48 2.68 16.55
CA ALA A 448 -8.65 1.77 17.67
C ALA A 448 -7.38 1.63 18.53
N LEU A 449 -6.19 1.73 17.93
CA LEU A 449 -4.92 1.78 18.67
C LEU A 449 -4.71 3.13 19.39
N ALA A 450 -5.05 4.25 18.74
CA ALA A 450 -4.78 5.59 19.25
C ALA A 450 -5.77 6.03 20.34
N THR A 451 -7.06 5.79 20.16
CA THR A 451 -8.13 6.37 21.00
C THR A 451 -8.01 6.04 22.49
N PRO A 452 -7.75 4.78 22.91
CA PRO A 452 -7.62 4.42 24.32
C PRO A 452 -6.42 5.08 25.00
N VAL A 453 -5.36 5.36 24.23
CA VAL A 453 -4.14 6.00 24.73
C VAL A 453 -4.33 7.51 24.87
N VAL A 454 -4.96 8.12 23.86
CA VAL A 454 -5.20 9.56 23.78
C VAL A 454 -6.02 10.05 24.97
N SER A 455 -7.04 9.31 25.41
CA SER A 455 -7.82 9.66 26.59
C SER A 455 -6.95 9.73 27.85
N GLY A 456 -6.10 8.72 28.07
CA GLY A 456 -5.15 8.68 29.18
C GLY A 456 -4.13 9.83 29.14
N LEU A 457 -3.59 10.16 27.96
CA LEU A 457 -2.65 11.27 27.77
C LEU A 457 -3.30 12.63 28.08
N ARG A 458 -4.56 12.83 27.67
CA ARG A 458 -5.31 14.06 28.01
C ARG A 458 -5.48 14.23 29.52
N ASP A 459 -5.80 13.16 30.22
CA ASP A 459 -5.94 13.22 31.68
C ASP A 459 -4.61 13.46 32.40
N GLN A 460 -3.51 12.87 31.89
CA GLN A 460 -2.17 13.16 32.38
C GLN A 460 -1.80 14.64 32.21
N LEU A 461 -2.06 15.22 31.03
CA LEU A 461 -1.78 16.64 30.77
C LEU A 461 -2.65 17.58 31.59
N ARG A 462 -3.91 17.23 31.86
CA ARG A 462 -4.78 18.00 32.77
C ARG A 462 -4.22 18.05 34.18
N ARG A 463 -3.63 16.94 34.67
CA ARG A 463 -2.99 16.90 35.98
C ARG A 463 -1.72 17.77 36.04
N LEU A 464 -0.94 17.80 34.96
CA LEU A 464 0.24 18.67 34.85
C LEU A 464 -0.12 20.16 34.88
N LYS A 465 -1.16 20.56 34.11
CA LYS A 465 -1.61 21.97 34.04
C LYS A 465 -2.44 22.41 35.26
N GLY A 466 -3.09 21.47 35.95
CA GLY A 466 -4.10 21.74 36.98
C GLY A 466 -3.58 22.13 38.36
N GLY A 467 -2.26 22.24 38.57
CA GLY A 467 -1.67 22.83 39.77
C GLY A 467 -2.31 22.40 41.09
N SER A 468 -2.49 21.10 41.36
CA SER A 468 -2.99 20.68 42.67
C SER A 468 -1.91 20.86 43.73
N GLY A 469 -2.05 21.93 44.52
CA GLY A 469 -1.31 22.10 45.76
C GLY A 469 -1.55 20.93 46.72
N GLY A 470 -0.50 20.53 47.43
CA GLY A 470 -0.60 19.63 48.59
C GLY A 470 -0.30 18.16 48.32
N ALA A 471 0.87 17.73 48.81
CA ALA A 471 1.14 16.42 49.41
C ALA A 471 1.13 15.12 48.58
N ASP A 472 0.85 15.08 47.27
CA ASP A 472 0.98 13.83 46.47
C ASP A 472 2.00 13.88 45.32
N LYS A 473 2.90 14.87 45.31
CA LYS A 473 4.10 14.90 44.42
C LYS A 473 5.15 13.81 44.73
N ARG A 474 4.81 12.84 45.60
CA ARG A 474 5.69 11.74 46.03
C ARG A 474 5.02 10.36 45.99
N ARG A 475 4.10 10.11 45.07
CA ARG A 475 3.93 8.74 44.58
C ARG A 475 5.03 8.45 43.58
N GLY A 476 6.03 7.73 44.08
CA GLY A 476 7.31 7.43 43.47
C GLY A 476 7.22 7.09 41.99
N GLY A 477 8.12 7.71 41.23
CA GLY A 477 8.34 7.43 39.83
C GLY A 477 8.59 5.94 39.59
N LYS A 478 7.68 5.31 38.86
CA LYS A 478 8.19 4.49 37.76
C LYS A 478 8.73 5.49 36.76
N GLY A 479 10.05 5.58 36.65
CA GLY A 479 10.67 6.36 35.58
C GLY A 479 10.05 5.98 34.24
N LEU A 480 9.91 6.95 33.34
CA LEU A 480 9.39 6.70 32.00
C LEU A 480 10.15 5.54 31.37
N THR A 481 9.39 4.59 30.88
CA THR A 481 9.90 3.31 30.40
C THR A 481 10.19 3.40 28.90
N GLN A 482 10.98 2.46 28.39
CA GLN A 482 11.13 2.27 26.94
C GLN A 482 9.77 2.10 26.25
N ALA A 483 8.79 1.48 26.92
CA ALA A 483 7.45 1.36 26.38
C ALA A 483 6.83 2.73 26.11
N ASP A 484 7.04 3.73 26.97
CA ASP A 484 6.48 5.08 26.81
C ASP A 484 7.10 5.81 25.61
N ALA A 485 8.39 5.60 25.33
CA ALA A 485 9.00 6.07 24.09
C ALA A 485 8.39 5.37 22.86
N GLU A 486 8.19 4.05 22.92
CA GLU A 486 7.57 3.29 21.82
C GLU A 486 6.10 3.65 21.59
N LEU A 487 5.40 4.17 22.60
CA LEU A 487 4.04 4.69 22.45
C LEU A 487 4.01 5.86 21.47
N TRP A 488 4.88 6.83 21.67
CA TRP A 488 4.95 8.02 20.81
C TRP A 488 5.45 7.66 19.41
N ARG A 489 6.40 6.73 19.28
CA ARG A 489 6.83 6.23 17.96
C ARG A 489 5.71 5.46 17.23
N MET A 490 4.92 4.68 17.95
CA MET A 490 3.73 4.03 17.39
C MET A 490 2.73 5.08 16.92
N LEU A 491 2.32 6.02 17.78
CA LEU A 491 1.36 7.09 17.45
C LEU A 491 1.84 7.94 16.27
N GLY A 492 3.13 8.26 16.22
CA GLY A 492 3.71 9.02 15.12
C GLY A 492 3.68 8.30 13.78
N SER A 493 3.62 6.96 13.79
CA SER A 493 3.54 6.15 12.57
C SER A 493 2.13 5.98 12.04
N LEU A 494 1.07 6.36 12.78
CA LEU A 494 -0.33 6.17 12.39
C LEU A 494 -0.80 7.28 11.44
N GLU A 495 -0.45 7.18 10.16
CA GLU A 495 -0.71 8.26 9.19
C GLU A 495 -2.16 8.40 8.74
N LEU A 496 -3.02 7.40 8.98
CA LEU A 496 -4.46 7.44 8.62
C LEU A 496 -5.33 8.05 9.74
N LEU A 497 -4.72 8.54 10.83
CA LEU A 497 -5.48 9.26 11.85
C LEU A 497 -6.07 10.55 11.28
N PRO A 498 -7.30 10.92 11.69
CA PRO A 498 -7.90 12.19 11.28
C PRO A 498 -6.99 13.38 11.64
N SER A 499 -6.98 14.39 10.78
CA SER A 499 -6.13 15.58 10.96
C SER A 499 -6.34 16.26 12.32
N SER A 500 -7.58 16.31 12.82
CA SER A 500 -7.89 16.84 14.17
C SER A 500 -7.20 16.06 15.30
N LEU A 501 -7.19 14.73 15.23
CA LEU A 501 -6.54 13.89 16.22
C LEU A 501 -5.01 14.02 16.13
N LYS A 502 -4.47 14.18 14.93
CA LYS A 502 -3.04 14.46 14.72
C LYS A 502 -2.63 15.80 15.34
N VAL A 503 -3.44 16.85 15.15
CA VAL A 503 -3.21 18.16 15.79
C VAL A 503 -3.17 18.00 17.32
N ASP A 504 -4.16 17.32 17.89
CA ASP A 504 -4.19 17.02 19.32
C ASP A 504 -2.91 16.31 19.79
N LEU A 505 -2.50 15.25 19.10
CA LEU A 505 -1.30 14.48 19.45
C LEU A 505 -0.01 15.31 19.38
N GLY A 506 0.16 16.14 18.35
CA GLY A 506 1.32 17.02 18.23
C GLY A 506 1.37 18.09 19.32
N GLU A 507 0.23 18.69 19.67
CA GLU A 507 0.12 19.64 20.78
C GLU A 507 0.45 19.00 22.13
N MET A 508 -0.01 17.76 22.35
CA MET A 508 0.33 16.98 23.52
C MET A 508 1.84 16.72 23.58
N ALA A 509 2.44 16.22 22.49
CA ALA A 509 3.87 15.93 22.44
C ALA A 509 4.74 17.16 22.70
N LEU A 510 4.41 18.30 22.08
CA LEU A 510 5.13 19.57 22.28
C LEU A 510 4.93 20.16 23.68
N THR A 511 3.84 19.84 24.37
CA THR A 511 3.65 20.22 25.78
C THR A 511 4.54 19.37 26.67
N LEU A 512 4.58 18.05 26.45
CA LEU A 512 5.44 17.13 27.22
C LEU A 512 6.93 17.40 27.00
N LEU A 513 7.32 17.90 25.83
CA LEU A 513 8.70 18.33 25.56
C LEU A 513 9.19 19.48 26.44
N GLN A 514 8.29 20.26 27.05
CA GLN A 514 8.66 21.37 27.94
C GLN A 514 8.89 20.93 29.40
N GLU A 515 8.58 19.68 29.72
CA GLU A 515 8.60 19.16 31.08
C GLU A 515 9.85 18.28 31.27
N ASP A 516 10.69 18.62 32.27
CA ASP A 516 11.95 17.92 32.55
C ASP A 516 11.74 16.43 32.89
N GLU A 517 10.57 16.08 33.43
CA GLU A 517 10.24 14.70 33.76
C GLU A 517 10.15 13.78 32.53
N PHE A 518 10.00 14.34 31.32
CA PHE A 518 9.96 13.60 30.05
C PHE A 518 11.27 13.59 29.27
N ALA A 519 12.36 14.13 29.83
CA ALA A 519 13.65 14.23 29.15
C ALA A 519 14.13 12.91 28.54
N THR A 520 13.88 11.77 29.20
CA THR A 520 14.28 10.44 28.72
C THR A 520 13.56 9.97 27.46
N ILE A 521 12.41 10.57 27.12
CA ILE A 521 11.63 10.24 25.92
C ILE A 521 11.53 11.39 24.91
N HIS A 522 12.24 12.51 25.13
CA HIS A 522 12.21 13.68 24.24
C HIS A 522 12.50 13.34 22.79
N SER A 523 13.48 12.46 22.52
CA SER A 523 13.76 11.97 21.17
C SER A 523 12.54 11.31 20.52
N ALA A 524 11.78 10.50 21.24
CA ALA A 524 10.57 9.86 20.72
C ALA A 524 9.42 10.86 20.49
N LEU A 525 9.29 11.86 21.35
CA LEU A 525 8.31 12.94 21.21
C LEU A 525 8.60 13.79 19.96
N ILE A 526 9.85 14.22 19.78
CA ILE A 526 10.30 15.01 18.61
C ILE A 526 10.10 14.22 17.33
N TRP A 527 10.49 12.94 17.32
CA TRP A 527 10.27 12.05 16.19
C TRP A 527 8.78 11.93 15.84
N ALA A 528 7.91 11.76 16.86
CA ALA A 528 6.47 11.66 16.66
C ALA A 528 5.90 12.95 16.07
N VAL A 529 6.29 14.13 16.58
CA VAL A 529 5.86 15.43 16.02
C VAL A 529 6.27 15.54 14.55
N GLY A 530 7.51 15.20 14.21
CA GLY A 530 8.01 15.22 12.84
C GLY A 530 7.22 14.31 11.90
N ARG A 531 6.85 13.11 12.33
CA ARG A 531 6.07 12.16 11.52
C ARG A 531 4.60 12.55 11.40
N ILE A 532 3.97 12.99 12.50
CA ILE A 532 2.57 13.44 12.52
C ILE A 532 2.36 14.66 11.62
N GLY A 533 3.29 15.62 11.69
CA GLY A 533 3.24 16.86 10.92
C GLY A 533 3.92 16.79 9.55
N ALA A 534 4.39 15.62 9.10
CA ALA A 534 5.11 15.48 7.84
C ALA A 534 4.33 16.05 6.65
N ARG A 535 5.00 16.82 5.79
CA ARG A 535 4.39 17.40 4.57
C ARG A 535 4.24 16.36 3.45
N VAL A 536 5.14 15.39 3.43
CA VAL A 536 5.10 14.21 2.56
C VAL A 536 4.90 12.98 3.47
N PRO A 537 3.65 12.50 3.63
CA PRO A 537 3.36 11.25 4.34
C PRO A 537 4.11 10.09 3.68
N PHE A 538 4.43 9.04 4.45
CA PHE A 538 5.06 7.84 3.93
C PHE A 538 4.06 6.93 3.20
N TYR A 539 2.83 6.84 3.71
CA TYR A 539 1.76 5.99 3.15
C TYR A 539 0.36 6.58 3.33
N GLY A 540 0.19 7.58 4.19
CA GLY A 540 -1.10 8.20 4.46
C GLY A 540 -1.56 9.09 3.31
N PRO A 541 -2.88 9.16 3.07
CA PRO A 541 -3.43 10.05 2.05
C PRO A 541 -3.23 11.51 2.47
N LEU A 542 -3.16 12.39 1.47
CA LEU A 542 -2.85 13.79 1.70
C LEU A 542 -3.90 14.48 2.58
N ASN A 543 -5.16 14.04 2.56
CA ASN A 543 -6.26 14.55 3.41
C ASN A 543 -6.07 14.32 4.92
N CYS A 544 -5.13 13.47 5.31
CA CYS A 544 -4.74 13.28 6.71
C CYS A 544 -3.57 14.19 7.14
N VAL A 545 -3.07 15.08 6.28
CA VAL A 545 -1.97 16.00 6.62
C VAL A 545 -2.47 17.09 7.57
N VAL A 546 -1.61 17.45 8.54
CA VAL A 546 -1.89 18.55 9.48
C VAL A 546 -1.85 19.90 8.76
N PRO A 547 -2.78 20.84 9.02
CA PRO A 547 -2.77 22.17 8.41
C PRO A 547 -1.44 22.92 8.58
N SER A 548 -1.03 23.66 7.55
CA SER A 548 0.27 24.36 7.50
C SER A 548 0.41 25.45 8.56
N ASP A 549 -0.67 26.11 8.95
CA ASP A 549 -0.71 27.08 10.05
C ASP A 549 -0.33 26.45 11.39
N ARG A 550 -0.84 25.24 11.68
CA ARG A 550 -0.50 24.48 12.88
C ARG A 550 0.94 23.99 12.87
N VAL A 551 1.40 23.47 11.74
CA VAL A 551 2.78 22.99 11.60
C VAL A 551 3.80 24.11 11.74
N ARG A 552 3.50 25.31 11.23
CA ARG A 552 4.33 26.49 11.46
C ARG A 552 4.51 26.79 12.95
N ASP A 553 3.42 26.74 13.73
CA ASP A 553 3.48 26.97 15.18
C ASP A 553 4.32 25.88 15.89
N TRP A 554 4.24 24.64 15.41
CA TRP A 554 5.03 23.51 15.92
C TRP A 554 6.52 23.68 15.66
N ILE A 555 6.89 24.06 14.43
CA ILE A 555 8.28 24.36 14.08
C ILE A 555 8.81 25.44 15.00
N GLN A 556 8.11 26.56 15.16
CA GLN A 556 8.57 27.66 16.04
C GLN A 556 8.83 27.20 17.49
N ARG A 557 8.05 26.25 18.00
CA ARG A 557 8.28 25.66 19.33
C ARG A 557 9.48 24.72 19.35
N LEU A 558 9.71 23.94 18.29
CA LEU A 558 10.87 23.06 18.15
C LEU A 558 12.17 23.85 17.98
N LEU A 559 12.20 24.90 17.14
CA LEU A 559 13.41 25.71 16.92
C LEU A 559 13.89 26.36 18.23
N LYS A 560 12.98 26.68 19.15
CA LYS A 560 13.28 27.23 20.48
C LYS A 560 13.89 26.24 21.46
N GLN A 561 13.82 24.93 21.21
CA GLN A 561 14.44 23.92 22.07
C GLN A 561 15.97 23.86 21.89
N GLY A 562 16.53 24.50 20.85
CA GLY A 562 17.95 24.41 20.52
C GLY A 562 18.31 23.07 19.87
N ASP A 563 19.60 22.72 19.86
CA ASP A 563 20.06 21.47 19.26
C ASP A 563 19.46 20.24 19.96
N VAL A 564 18.63 19.51 19.23
CA VAL A 564 17.98 18.27 19.65
C VAL A 564 18.52 17.06 18.87
N GLY A 565 19.69 17.22 18.25
CA GLY A 565 20.41 16.21 17.49
C GLY A 565 19.72 15.82 16.18
N SER A 566 20.20 14.71 15.60
CA SER A 566 19.74 14.22 14.30
C SER A 566 18.23 13.99 14.21
N THR A 567 17.61 13.52 15.30
CA THR A 567 16.15 13.31 15.35
C THR A 567 15.38 14.62 15.19
N GLY A 568 15.88 15.70 15.80
CA GLY A 568 15.28 17.03 15.64
C GLY A 568 15.51 17.63 14.26
N HIS A 569 16.71 17.48 13.71
CA HIS A 569 17.00 17.89 12.33
C HIS A 569 16.03 17.22 11.35
N PHE A 570 15.85 15.91 11.49
CA PHE A 570 14.92 15.14 10.66
C PHE A 570 13.46 15.58 10.87
N ALA A 571 13.04 15.83 12.12
CA ALA A 571 11.69 16.31 12.41
C ALA A 571 11.41 17.68 11.79
N VAL A 572 12.33 18.63 11.92
CA VAL A 572 12.21 19.97 11.31
C VAL A 572 12.13 19.87 9.79
N MET A 573 12.98 19.06 9.17
CA MET A 573 12.91 18.81 7.72
C MET A 573 11.55 18.23 7.33
N GLN A 574 11.04 17.19 8.01
CA GLN A 574 9.76 16.57 7.68
C GLN A 574 8.58 17.56 7.76
N LEU A 575 8.63 18.49 8.73
CA LEU A 575 7.62 19.53 8.93
C LEU A 575 7.70 20.65 7.88
N ALA A 576 8.91 20.95 7.35
CA ALA A 576 9.17 22.08 6.46
C ALA A 576 9.44 21.71 4.99
N ARG A 577 9.53 20.41 4.66
CA ARG A 577 9.85 19.90 3.32
C ARG A 577 8.94 20.51 2.25
N LEU A 578 9.54 21.00 1.18
CA LEU A 578 8.82 21.55 0.04
C LEU A 578 8.18 20.40 -0.78
N THR A 579 6.90 20.54 -1.09
CA THR A 579 6.12 19.54 -1.83
C THR A 579 5.64 20.01 -3.20
N GLY A 580 5.67 21.33 -3.45
CA GLY A 580 5.10 21.94 -4.67
C GLY A 580 3.58 22.15 -4.59
N ASP A 581 2.97 21.91 -3.43
CA ASP A 581 1.55 22.09 -3.17
C ASP A 581 1.33 23.21 -2.15
N ARG A 582 0.70 24.30 -2.63
CA ARG A 582 0.42 25.51 -1.87
C ARG A 582 -0.36 25.27 -0.56
N TYR A 583 -1.18 24.22 -0.48
CA TYR A 583 -1.99 23.95 0.71
C TYR A 583 -1.20 23.21 1.80
N ARG A 584 -0.15 22.48 1.43
CA ARG A 584 0.71 21.72 2.36
C ARG A 584 1.95 22.50 2.73
N ASP A 585 2.52 23.21 1.76
CA ASP A 585 3.77 23.93 1.90
C ASP A 585 3.63 25.08 2.89
N LEU A 586 4.66 25.24 3.73
CA LEU A 586 4.81 26.42 4.57
C LEU A 586 5.16 27.63 3.71
N SER A 587 5.04 28.84 4.25
CA SER A 587 5.53 30.04 3.56
C SER A 587 7.04 29.98 3.35
N ASP A 588 7.52 30.63 2.28
CA ASP A 588 8.95 30.68 1.96
C ASP A 588 9.78 31.23 3.13
N ALA A 589 9.24 32.20 3.87
CA ALA A 589 9.87 32.73 5.08
C ALA A 589 10.08 31.65 6.16
N ALA A 590 9.06 30.83 6.44
CA ALA A 590 9.14 29.77 7.44
C ALA A 590 10.07 28.63 7.01
N ARG A 591 10.09 28.28 5.70
CA ARG A 591 11.03 27.28 5.16
C ARG A 591 12.47 27.79 5.23
N THR A 592 12.71 29.04 4.87
CA THR A 592 14.04 29.68 4.94
C THR A 592 14.55 29.81 6.37
N GLU A 593 13.67 30.06 7.34
CA GLU A 593 14.01 30.04 8.77
C GLU A 593 14.39 28.63 9.23
N SER A 594 13.61 27.62 8.85
CA SER A 594 13.88 26.21 9.17
C SER A 594 15.21 25.73 8.57
N ALA A 595 15.49 26.08 7.31
CA ALA A 595 16.74 25.79 6.63
C ALA A 595 17.95 26.44 7.33
N ARG A 596 17.85 27.74 7.69
CA ARG A 596 18.89 28.42 8.47
C ARG A 596 19.16 27.78 9.82
N TRP A 597 18.10 27.34 10.50
CA TRP A 597 18.25 26.64 11.77
C TRP A 597 18.96 25.28 11.59
N LEU A 598 18.64 24.53 10.53
CA LEU A 598 19.33 23.28 10.20
C LEU A 598 20.83 23.50 9.93
N GLU A 599 21.17 24.53 9.17
CA GLU A 599 22.57 24.91 8.90
C GLU A 599 23.33 25.31 10.18
N GLN A 600 22.70 26.10 11.06
CA GLN A 600 23.30 26.54 12.32
C GLN A 600 23.64 25.39 13.26
N HIS A 601 22.89 24.28 13.18
CA HIS A 601 23.08 23.09 14.00
C HIS A 601 23.83 21.96 13.26
N ALA A 602 24.52 22.29 12.16
CA ALA A 602 25.33 21.34 11.39
C ALA A 602 24.55 20.09 10.93
N ALA A 603 23.28 20.26 10.56
CA ALA A 603 22.50 19.21 9.92
C ALA A 603 23.09 18.84 8.54
N ALA A 604 22.76 17.64 8.04
CA ALA A 604 23.18 17.23 6.71
C ALA A 604 22.62 18.17 5.63
N GLU A 605 23.46 18.58 4.68
CA GLU A 605 23.13 19.54 3.62
C GLU A 605 21.89 19.12 2.81
N HIS A 606 21.72 17.81 2.61
CA HIS A 606 20.54 17.25 1.94
C HIS A 606 19.22 17.59 2.64
N LEU A 607 19.18 17.66 3.98
CA LEU A 607 17.97 18.04 4.72
C LEU A 607 17.58 19.49 4.44
N THR A 608 18.56 20.39 4.37
CA THR A 608 18.34 21.79 4.01
C THR A 608 17.83 21.91 2.57
N LYS A 609 18.43 21.14 1.65
CA LYS A 609 17.97 21.05 0.26
C LYS A 609 16.51 20.60 0.15
N LEU A 610 16.10 19.57 0.89
CA LEU A 610 14.71 19.09 0.90
C LEU A 610 13.72 20.15 1.39
N VAL A 611 14.12 21.02 2.32
CA VAL A 611 13.29 22.12 2.82
C VAL A 611 13.13 23.25 1.79
N LEU A 612 14.20 23.56 1.05
CA LEU A 612 14.22 24.69 0.11
C LEU A 612 13.76 24.32 -1.30
N GLU A 613 14.13 23.15 -1.78
CA GLU A 613 13.98 22.70 -3.18
C GLU A 613 13.06 21.48 -3.33
N GLY A 614 12.77 20.76 -2.25
CA GLY A 614 12.03 19.50 -2.29
C GLY A 614 12.91 18.33 -2.78
N GLY A 615 12.31 17.26 -3.28
CA GLY A 615 13.01 16.04 -3.71
C GLY A 615 12.75 14.84 -2.81
N GLU A 616 13.50 13.74 -2.96
CA GLU A 616 13.33 12.47 -2.23
C GLU A 616 14.36 12.27 -1.10
N LEU A 617 13.99 11.45 -0.11
CA LEU A 617 14.89 11.09 0.99
C LEU A 617 16.01 10.17 0.51
N ALA A 618 17.22 10.39 1.03
CA ALA A 618 18.33 9.46 0.84
C ALA A 618 18.15 8.20 1.72
N GLY A 619 18.84 7.10 1.40
CA GLY A 619 18.57 5.80 2.04
C GLY A 619 18.81 5.74 3.56
N GLU A 620 19.74 6.51 4.13
CA GLU A 620 19.90 6.62 5.59
C GLU A 620 18.75 7.39 6.25
N GLU A 621 18.14 8.34 5.54
CA GLU A 621 17.02 9.16 6.02
C GLU A 621 15.70 8.40 5.90
N SER A 622 15.53 7.61 4.84
CA SER A 622 14.41 6.68 4.67
C SER A 622 14.35 5.67 5.82
N SER A 623 15.49 5.27 6.38
CA SER A 623 15.53 4.41 7.57
C SER A 623 15.00 5.10 8.83
N GLN A 624 15.23 6.40 8.98
CA GLN A 624 14.75 7.17 10.13
C GLN A 624 13.21 7.25 10.18
N LEU A 625 12.51 7.10 9.04
CA LEU A 625 11.04 7.03 8.99
C LEU A 625 10.44 5.84 9.75
N PHE A 626 11.21 4.76 9.94
CA PHE A 626 10.77 3.54 10.61
C PHE A 626 11.25 3.43 12.06
N GLY A 627 12.11 4.35 12.49
CA GLY A 627 12.73 4.33 13.83
C GLY A 627 13.74 3.19 14.02
N GLU A 628 14.15 2.51 12.93
CA GLU A 628 15.12 1.43 12.87
C GLU A 628 15.93 1.55 11.58
N SER A 629 17.21 1.21 11.59
CA SER A 629 18.03 1.16 10.37
C SER A 629 17.44 0.12 9.40
N LEU A 630 16.88 0.58 8.28
CA LEU A 630 16.58 -0.27 7.14
C LEU A 630 17.81 -0.32 6.22
N PRO A 631 18.01 -1.41 5.48
CA PRO A 631 19.10 -1.46 4.52
C PRO A 631 18.89 -0.41 3.43
N THR A 632 19.97 0.27 3.07
CA THR A 632 20.05 1.03 1.82
C THR A 632 19.95 0.02 0.67
N GLY A 633 18.89 0.09 -0.14
CA GLY A 633 18.65 -0.87 -1.24
C GLY A 633 19.75 -0.87 -2.31
N LEU A 634 20.54 0.21 -2.42
CA LEU A 634 21.73 0.32 -3.26
C LEU A 634 22.68 1.36 -2.62
N ARG A 635 24.00 1.11 -2.68
CA ARG A 635 25.05 2.11 -2.43
C ARG A 635 25.89 2.25 -3.71
N LEU A 636 25.95 3.46 -4.25
CA LEU A 636 26.86 3.83 -5.32
C LEU A 636 28.28 3.99 -4.77
N ARG A 637 29.26 3.61 -5.59
CA ARG A 637 30.65 4.05 -5.44
C ARG A 637 30.86 5.33 -6.23
#